data_AF-A0A517L1B1-F1
#
_entry.id   AF-A0A517L1B1-F1
#
_cell.length_a   1.000
_cell.length_b   1.000
_cell.length_c   1.000
_cell.angle_alpha   90.00
_cell.angle_beta   90.00
_cell.angle_gamma   90.00
#
_symmetry.space_group_name_H-M   'P 1'
#
loop_
_entity.id
_entity.type
_entity.pdbx_description
1 polymer ?
#
loop_
_entity_poly.entity_id
_entity_poly.type
_entity_poly.pdbx_seq_one_letter_code
_entity_poly.pdbx_strand_id
1 'polypeptide(L)'
;MGHHTQSDSPSLLVRAYEGFILWHFLLTVLGLYLIFRVLGVSNGAILNTKQTDNALQAIFTAITTPLKNVPGPAWSRFTNLPLKKAVVGGRRIFFIDELHQKYGSVVRISPNEVSISDIDGFKQIHSFNARFSKNYWYDKLTIFPRHSVFTFATAKEHSARRKLFAKGFSKTTMRDHYEPVVAQKAKLAVEGIKKRALAGSADLMQWWTFLATDTVGELGFGESFGMLEKGEKTEYIRVLERALVGNGIGAELPFVRAIGRLIPTKVTREAFDATNYILQYGQKAVDNAKAMGGDLNLMSNVLREGEKEDSRLDDLDVQVEATSLIFAGSGTTANTLTYLVYAVLQRPDLHKQIEQEVAQLPETFNDSALENLPILNAALQETLRLYCAVPGTLPRVVPQGGVTIGGHFIPAGITVGTQAYTMHRKPDIWANPHAFDVTRWFKENEESMPPAAKTAFSYPVVPPIPSQEHKTMSSSLAFNCAIVTGGGGGLGRAFSEYLIKQGKKVIIVGRTESNLKSTSQEIGAAAYYVLDTGNIQTIPSFIQKVTQEHPDVDCIINNAGVQRPLEVSKMDAKEFLEKADQEIDINVRGPMHLILGLLPHFKDKKEATVMNISSTLGFLPSSIINPVYNGTKAWVHMFTTNLRTQLQASGDTKHIKVIEIAPPSVGTDLHREREDPDDNKGGSALSVDEFMGDVVEGWESGADLIGAGMSKQVISKWLNAYSEDYKKAADGYIGS
;
A
#
# COMPACT_ATOMS: atom_id res chain seq x y z
N MET A 1 -30.19 -13.91 31.25
CA MET A 1 -30.05 -14.09 32.72
C MET A 1 -29.10 -15.25 32.96
N GLY A 2 -28.08 -15.05 33.79
CA GLY A 2 -27.03 -16.04 34.08
C GLY A 2 -25.64 -15.40 34.14
N HIS A 3 -25.39 -14.57 35.16
CA HIS A 3 -24.05 -14.06 35.46
C HIS A 3 -23.18 -15.20 36.00
N HIS A 4 -22.12 -15.58 35.28
CA HIS A 4 -20.97 -16.27 35.84
C HIS A 4 -19.78 -15.33 35.83
N THR A 5 -19.57 -14.64 36.95
CA THR A 5 -18.31 -14.03 37.32
C THR A 5 -17.39 -15.13 37.86
N GLN A 6 -16.42 -15.59 37.06
CA GLN A 6 -15.29 -16.36 37.56
C GLN A 6 -14.10 -15.41 37.70
N SER A 7 -13.86 -15.00 38.95
CA SER A 7 -12.66 -14.28 39.35
C SER A 7 -11.50 -15.27 39.46
N ASP A 8 -10.66 -15.36 38.44
CA ASP A 8 -9.38 -16.07 38.55
C ASP A 8 -8.35 -15.16 39.22
N SER A 9 -8.38 -15.10 40.55
CA SER A 9 -7.20 -14.69 41.31
C SER A 9 -6.17 -15.83 41.24
N PRO A 10 -4.92 -15.60 40.84
CA PRO A 10 -3.90 -16.64 40.87
C PRO A 10 -3.78 -17.22 42.29
N SER A 11 -3.76 -18.55 42.39
CA SER A 11 -3.67 -19.26 43.67
C SER A 11 -2.48 -18.75 44.49
N LEU A 12 -2.59 -18.78 45.83
CA LEU A 12 -1.54 -18.34 46.74
C LEU A 12 -0.17 -18.99 46.44
N LEU A 13 -0.18 -20.18 45.85
CA LEU A 13 0.98 -20.92 45.35
C LEU A 13 1.67 -20.23 44.16
N VAL A 14 0.93 -19.61 43.23
CA VAL A 14 1.51 -18.84 42.11
C VAL A 14 2.14 -17.54 42.61
N ARG A 15 1.51 -16.83 43.57
CA ARG A 15 2.12 -15.65 44.21
C ARG A 15 3.35 -16.01 45.05
N ALA A 16 3.34 -17.18 45.70
CA ALA A 16 4.51 -17.72 46.40
C ALA A 16 5.63 -18.11 45.43
N TYR A 17 5.30 -18.63 44.24
CA TYR A 17 6.27 -18.95 43.18
C TYR A 17 6.83 -17.69 42.50
N GLU A 18 6.00 -16.65 42.29
CA GLU A 18 6.41 -15.32 41.81
C GLU A 18 7.32 -14.61 42.82
N GLY A 19 7.01 -14.70 44.12
CA GLY A 19 7.87 -14.22 45.21
C GLY A 19 9.18 -15.02 45.29
N PHE A 20 9.12 -16.35 45.13
CA PHE A 20 10.30 -17.21 45.13
C PHE A 20 11.23 -16.89 43.95
N ILE A 21 10.71 -16.66 42.73
CA ILE A 21 11.52 -16.30 41.56
C ILE A 21 12.12 -14.89 41.70
N LEU A 22 11.36 -13.91 42.22
CA LEU A 22 11.87 -12.56 42.47
C LEU A 22 12.95 -12.56 43.57
N TRP A 23 12.77 -13.39 44.59
CA TRP A 23 13.72 -13.57 45.69
C TRP A 23 14.96 -14.36 45.26
N HIS A 24 14.81 -15.40 44.42
CA HIS A 24 15.92 -16.14 43.84
C HIS A 24 16.73 -15.25 42.88
N PHE A 25 16.07 -14.39 42.09
CA PHE A 25 16.75 -13.41 41.23
C PHE A 25 17.52 -12.37 42.06
N LEU A 26 16.90 -11.82 43.12
CA LEU A 26 17.58 -10.91 44.04
C LEU A 26 18.75 -11.59 44.75
N LEU A 27 18.63 -12.84 45.20
CA LEU A 27 19.72 -13.62 45.79
C LEU A 27 20.79 -14.02 44.79
N THR A 28 20.45 -14.22 43.52
CA THR A 28 21.44 -14.49 42.46
C THR A 28 22.22 -13.23 42.14
N VAL A 29 21.56 -12.06 42.13
CA VAL A 29 22.20 -10.75 41.97
C VAL A 29 23.03 -10.38 43.21
N LEU A 30 22.54 -10.62 44.42
CA LEU A 30 23.27 -10.41 45.68
C LEU A 30 24.42 -11.43 45.84
N GLY A 31 24.21 -12.66 45.39
CA GLY A 31 25.18 -13.75 45.37
C GLY A 31 26.30 -13.48 44.38
N LEU A 32 25.98 -13.03 43.17
CA LEU A 32 26.97 -12.51 42.22
C LEU A 32 27.73 -11.32 42.82
N TYR A 33 27.03 -10.36 43.42
CA TYR A 33 27.63 -9.21 44.10
C TYR A 33 28.57 -9.61 45.27
N LEU A 34 28.19 -10.61 46.07
CA LEU A 34 28.99 -11.15 47.17
C LEU A 34 30.14 -12.03 46.67
N ILE A 35 29.97 -12.80 45.60
CA ILE A 35 31.05 -13.55 44.93
C ILE A 35 32.09 -12.55 44.39
N PHE A 36 31.66 -11.45 43.77
CA PHE A 36 32.55 -10.37 43.34
C PHE A 36 33.26 -9.67 44.52
N ARG A 37 32.67 -9.69 45.72
CA ARG A 37 33.27 -9.14 46.95
C ARG A 37 34.23 -10.11 47.66
N VAL A 38 33.88 -11.40 47.71
CA VAL A 38 34.64 -12.47 48.39
C VAL A 38 35.84 -12.92 47.56
N LEU A 39 35.77 -12.82 46.23
CA LEU A 39 36.91 -13.04 45.33
C LEU A 39 38.00 -11.96 45.38
N GLY A 40 37.98 -11.07 46.39
CA GLY A 40 39.15 -10.27 46.76
C GLY A 40 39.65 -9.31 45.69
N VAL A 41 38.77 -8.81 44.81
CA VAL A 41 39.13 -7.69 43.91
C VAL A 41 39.02 -6.39 44.70
N SER A 42 39.91 -6.23 45.68
CA SER A 42 40.16 -4.98 46.39
C SER A 42 41.33 -4.28 45.71
N ASN A 43 40.98 -3.45 44.72
CA ASN A 43 41.62 -2.15 44.51
C ASN A 43 40.56 -1.18 44.03
N GLY A 44 40.49 -0.04 44.71
CA GLY A 44 39.40 0.92 44.62
C GLY A 44 39.23 1.57 43.25
N ALA A 45 38.03 2.15 43.10
CA ALA A 45 37.72 3.22 42.16
C ALA A 45 37.61 2.88 40.66
N ILE A 46 37.07 1.72 40.27
CA ILE A 46 36.22 1.64 39.07
C ILE A 46 35.09 0.61 39.33
N LEU A 47 34.19 0.88 40.28
CA LEU A 47 32.80 0.47 40.09
C LEU A 47 32.15 1.48 39.13
N ASN A 48 32.66 1.38 37.90
CA ASN A 48 31.97 1.52 36.64
C ASN A 48 31.27 2.86 36.39
N THR A 49 32.07 3.94 36.31
CA THR A 49 31.66 5.25 35.76
C THR A 49 30.76 5.08 34.54
N LYS A 50 31.12 4.21 33.58
CA LYS A 50 30.29 3.88 32.41
C LYS A 50 28.87 3.35 32.72
N GLN A 51 28.66 2.54 33.74
CA GLN A 51 27.32 2.02 34.07
C GLN A 51 26.47 3.08 34.78
N THR A 52 27.05 3.84 35.71
CA THR A 52 26.41 5.02 36.31
C THR A 52 26.13 6.11 35.27
N ASP A 53 27.06 6.35 34.35
CA ASP A 53 26.93 7.29 33.24
C ASP A 53 25.84 6.82 32.27
N ASN A 54 25.78 5.52 31.93
CA ASN A 54 24.71 4.96 31.10
C ASN A 54 23.35 5.03 31.79
N ALA A 55 23.28 4.82 33.12
CA ALA A 55 22.04 4.93 33.87
C ALA A 55 21.57 6.40 33.98
N LEU A 56 22.50 7.33 34.26
CA LEU A 56 22.23 8.76 34.28
C LEU A 56 21.86 9.29 32.90
N GLN A 57 22.51 8.81 31.84
CA GLN A 57 22.21 9.14 30.45
C GLN A 57 20.88 8.55 30.01
N ALA A 58 20.51 7.34 30.46
CA ALA A 58 19.19 6.77 30.22
C ALA A 58 18.09 7.57 30.95
N ILE A 59 18.33 7.98 32.20
CA ILE A 59 17.40 8.83 32.96
C ILE A 59 17.28 10.21 32.30
N PHE A 60 18.41 10.83 31.96
CA PHE A 60 18.46 12.10 31.26
C PHE A 60 17.72 12.03 29.93
N THR A 61 18.01 11.03 29.09
CA THR A 61 17.31 10.79 27.82
C THR A 61 15.82 10.56 28.03
N ALA A 62 15.42 9.80 29.06
CA ALA A 62 14.02 9.52 29.36
C ALA A 62 13.22 10.78 29.75
N ILE A 63 13.86 11.77 30.39
CA ILE A 63 13.22 13.03 30.82
C ILE A 63 13.38 14.18 29.83
N THR A 64 14.43 14.18 29.01
CA THR A 64 14.71 15.23 28.01
C THR A 64 14.25 14.88 26.60
N THR A 65 13.92 13.61 26.33
CA THR A 65 13.42 13.19 25.02
C THR A 65 12.15 13.96 24.63
N PRO A 66 11.98 14.32 23.34
CA PRO A 66 10.71 14.84 22.82
C PRO A 66 9.51 13.92 23.11
N LEU A 67 9.75 12.62 23.33
CA LEU A 67 8.72 11.64 23.72
C LEU A 67 8.21 11.80 25.16
N LYS A 68 8.73 12.74 25.97
CA LYS A 68 8.30 12.94 27.37
C LYS A 68 6.83 13.31 27.49
N ASN A 69 6.30 13.99 26.47
CA ASN A 69 4.92 14.47 26.39
C ASN A 69 3.96 13.45 25.77
N VAL A 70 4.46 12.30 25.28
CA VAL A 70 3.62 11.24 24.75
C VAL A 70 3.01 10.45 25.92
N PRO A 71 1.68 10.30 25.99
CA PRO A 71 1.00 9.56 27.06
C PRO A 71 1.49 8.11 27.14
N GLY A 72 1.51 7.54 28.35
CA GLY A 72 1.86 6.14 28.54
C GLY A 72 2.30 5.84 29.97
N PRO A 73 2.48 4.56 30.32
CA PRO A 73 2.97 4.18 31.64
C PRO A 73 4.36 4.76 31.93
N ALA A 74 4.62 5.18 33.17
CA ALA A 74 5.90 5.78 33.54
C ALA A 74 7.13 4.89 33.19
N TRP A 75 6.96 3.56 33.29
CA TRP A 75 8.03 2.60 32.95
C TRP A 75 8.42 2.64 31.47
N SER A 76 7.53 3.05 30.56
CA SER A 76 7.81 3.06 29.12
C SER A 76 8.84 4.12 28.75
N ARG A 77 9.16 5.04 29.66
CA ARG A 77 10.25 6.00 29.49
C ARG A 77 11.63 5.36 29.64
N PHE A 78 11.73 4.27 30.38
CA PHE A 78 13.01 3.72 30.84
C PHE A 78 13.26 2.29 30.34
N THR A 79 12.21 1.49 30.14
CA THR A 79 12.37 0.07 29.84
C THR A 79 11.29 -0.48 28.91
N ASN A 80 11.65 -1.52 28.15
CA ASN A 80 10.72 -2.29 27.33
C ASN A 80 10.37 -3.67 27.93
N LEU A 81 10.79 -3.95 29.16
CA LEU A 81 10.59 -5.26 29.79
C LEU A 81 9.10 -5.66 29.94
N PRO A 82 8.17 -4.78 30.34
CA PRO A 82 6.75 -5.16 30.39
C PRO A 82 6.19 -5.55 29.02
N LEU A 83 6.58 -4.81 27.97
CA LEU A 83 6.21 -5.13 26.60
C LEU A 83 6.79 -6.48 26.17
N LYS A 84 8.07 -6.76 26.45
CA LYS A 84 8.71 -8.07 26.19
C LYS A 84 8.05 -9.21 26.94
N LYS A 85 7.65 -9.01 28.21
CA LYS A 85 6.88 -10.00 28.98
C LYS A 85 5.56 -10.32 28.27
N ALA A 86 4.86 -9.29 27.78
CA ALA A 86 3.64 -9.47 27.02
C ALA A 86 3.87 -10.20 25.68
N VAL A 87 4.99 -9.95 24.99
CA VAL A 87 5.40 -10.72 23.80
C VAL A 87 5.58 -12.19 24.12
N VAL A 88 6.42 -12.52 25.11
CA VAL A 88 6.73 -13.91 25.48
C VAL A 88 5.49 -14.67 25.94
N GLY A 89 4.58 -13.98 26.64
CA GLY A 89 3.30 -14.56 27.05
C GLY A 89 2.24 -14.64 25.95
N GLY A 90 2.52 -14.22 24.70
CA GLY A 90 1.53 -14.19 23.61
C GLY A 90 0.40 -13.18 23.82
N ARG A 91 0.62 -12.18 24.69
CA ARG A 91 -0.37 -11.18 25.12
C ARG A 91 -0.14 -9.79 24.55
N ARG A 92 0.87 -9.58 23.69
CA ARG A 92 1.28 -8.25 23.19
C ARG A 92 0.12 -7.41 22.68
N ILE A 93 -0.72 -7.97 21.81
CA ILE A 93 -1.83 -7.22 21.18
C ILE A 93 -2.83 -6.70 22.22
N PHE A 94 -3.20 -7.55 23.18
CA PHE A 94 -4.14 -7.18 24.23
C PHE A 94 -3.53 -6.18 25.22
N PHE A 95 -2.24 -6.37 25.55
CA PHE A 95 -1.52 -5.44 26.40
C PHE A 95 -1.46 -4.04 25.78
N ILE A 96 -1.17 -3.93 24.48
CA ILE A 96 -1.18 -2.64 23.78
C ILE A 96 -2.60 -2.06 23.70
N ASP A 97 -3.62 -2.89 23.50
CA ASP A 97 -5.02 -2.46 23.49
C ASP A 97 -5.47 -1.88 24.84
N GLU A 98 -5.15 -2.56 25.94
CA GLU A 98 -5.39 -2.08 27.31
C GLU A 98 -4.69 -0.73 27.57
N LEU A 99 -3.49 -0.54 27.01
CA LEU A 99 -2.79 0.74 27.10
C LEU A 99 -3.51 1.84 26.30
N HIS A 100 -4.03 1.54 25.10
CA HIS A 100 -4.83 2.49 24.33
C HIS A 100 -6.14 2.86 25.05
N GLN A 101 -6.82 1.88 25.67
CA GLN A 101 -8.02 2.13 26.47
C GLN A 101 -7.73 3.08 27.65
N LYS A 102 -6.53 3.02 28.23
CA LYS A 102 -6.15 3.84 29.40
C LYS A 102 -5.55 5.21 29.05
N TYR A 103 -4.73 5.28 28.01
CA TYR A 103 -3.91 6.48 27.70
C TYR A 103 -4.33 7.19 26.41
N GLY A 104 -5.30 6.66 25.65
CA GLY A 104 -5.83 7.27 24.44
C GLY A 104 -5.18 6.76 23.15
N SER A 105 -5.34 7.52 22.06
CA SER A 105 -4.99 7.07 20.70
C SER A 105 -3.48 7.06 20.40
N VAL A 106 -2.66 7.77 21.15
CA VAL A 106 -1.20 7.84 20.96
C VAL A 106 -0.52 7.45 22.28
N VAL A 107 0.18 6.31 22.30
CA VAL A 107 0.71 5.75 23.55
C VAL A 107 2.16 5.32 23.42
N ARG A 108 3.03 5.83 24.28
CA ARG A 108 4.41 5.38 24.43
C ARG A 108 4.43 4.03 25.14
N ILE A 109 4.82 2.99 24.41
CA ILE A 109 4.85 1.59 24.90
C ILE A 109 6.28 1.09 25.19
N SER A 110 7.30 1.82 24.74
CA SER A 110 8.69 1.57 25.09
C SER A 110 9.52 2.86 25.00
N PRO A 111 10.79 2.86 25.43
CA PRO A 111 11.62 4.06 25.38
C PRO A 111 11.71 4.64 23.97
N ASN A 112 11.68 3.78 22.95
CA ASN A 112 11.86 4.13 21.53
C ASN A 112 10.69 3.65 20.64
N GLU A 113 9.52 3.36 21.22
CA GLU A 113 8.34 2.87 20.48
C GLU A 113 7.04 3.53 20.96
N VAL A 114 6.25 4.01 20.00
CA VAL A 114 4.93 4.62 20.21
C VAL A 114 3.88 3.87 19.40
N SER A 115 2.85 3.36 20.07
CA SER A 115 1.68 2.75 19.43
C SER A 115 0.66 3.82 19.09
N ILE A 116 0.07 3.70 17.90
CA ILE A 116 -0.93 4.61 17.36
C ILE A 116 -2.22 3.82 17.13
N SER A 117 -3.35 4.36 17.58
CA SER A 117 -4.70 3.89 17.25
C SER A 117 -5.60 5.02 16.73
N ASP A 118 -4.96 6.06 16.21
CA ASP A 118 -5.59 7.19 15.55
C ASP A 118 -5.72 6.93 14.04
N ILE A 119 -6.85 7.31 13.43
CA ILE A 119 -7.11 7.06 11.99
C ILE A 119 -6.24 7.93 11.09
N ASP A 120 -6.01 9.19 11.46
CA ASP A 120 -5.18 10.08 10.65
C ASP A 120 -3.71 9.69 10.78
N GLY A 121 -3.26 9.33 11.98
CA GLY A 121 -1.97 8.69 12.21
C GLY A 121 -1.79 7.39 11.41
N PHE A 122 -2.83 6.55 11.35
CA PHE A 122 -2.84 5.34 10.53
C PHE A 122 -2.60 5.67 9.04
N LYS A 123 -3.36 6.61 8.47
CA LYS A 123 -3.17 7.06 7.08
C LYS A 123 -1.78 7.64 6.87
N GLN A 124 -1.28 8.45 7.79
CA GLN A 124 0.03 9.07 7.67
C GLN A 124 1.17 8.04 7.68
N ILE A 125 1.06 6.99 8.50
CA ILE A 125 2.09 5.94 8.63
C ILE A 125 2.05 4.95 7.46
N HIS A 126 0.86 4.60 6.95
CA HIS A 126 0.70 3.50 5.98
C HIS A 126 0.26 3.93 4.57
N SER A 127 0.05 5.23 4.32
CA SER A 127 -0.23 5.71 2.96
C SER A 127 0.90 5.39 1.99
N PHE A 128 0.57 5.27 0.70
CA PHE A 128 1.55 5.01 -0.35
C PHE A 128 2.64 6.10 -0.45
N ASN A 129 2.31 7.33 -0.07
CA ASN A 129 3.24 8.47 0.00
C ASN A 129 3.98 8.60 1.34
N ALA A 130 3.73 7.68 2.29
CA ALA A 130 4.34 7.70 3.61
C ALA A 130 5.87 7.50 3.49
N ARG A 131 6.65 8.43 4.07
CA ARG A 131 8.12 8.31 4.14
C ARG A 131 8.61 7.32 5.20
N PHE A 132 7.69 6.55 5.76
CA PHE A 132 7.96 5.63 6.85
C PHE A 132 8.51 4.32 6.28
N SER A 133 9.76 4.01 6.61
CA SER A 133 10.35 2.72 6.23
C SER A 133 9.88 1.60 7.16
N LYS A 134 9.88 0.36 6.66
CA LYS A 134 9.69 -0.81 7.53
C LYS A 134 10.83 -0.87 8.55
N ASN A 135 10.50 -1.25 9.78
CA ASN A 135 11.50 -1.41 10.82
C ASN A 135 12.39 -2.64 10.55
N TYR A 136 13.66 -2.59 10.98
CA TYR A 136 14.60 -3.73 10.87
C TYR A 136 14.10 -5.02 11.56
N TRP A 137 13.07 -4.93 12.40
CA TRP A 137 12.33 -6.08 12.93
C TRP A 137 11.88 -7.07 11.84
N TYR A 138 11.48 -6.61 10.64
CA TYR A 138 11.05 -7.49 9.56
C TYR A 138 12.17 -8.43 9.08
N ASP A 139 13.41 -7.95 9.01
CA ASP A 139 14.56 -8.78 8.64
C ASP A 139 14.91 -9.80 9.73
N LYS A 140 14.71 -9.42 11.00
CA LYS A 140 14.89 -10.35 12.13
C LYS A 140 13.82 -11.43 12.22
N LEU A 141 12.64 -11.17 11.67
CA LEU A 141 11.51 -12.11 11.66
C LEU A 141 11.70 -13.22 10.61
N THR A 142 12.19 -12.87 9.42
CA THR A 142 12.35 -13.87 8.34
C THR A 142 13.72 -14.51 8.33
N ILE A 143 14.78 -13.76 8.69
CA ILE A 143 16.18 -14.19 8.64
C ILE A 143 16.54 -14.80 7.28
N PHE A 144 16.04 -14.19 6.21
CA PHE A 144 16.42 -14.54 4.85
C PHE A 144 17.78 -13.92 4.51
N PRO A 145 18.59 -14.55 3.64
CA PRO A 145 19.88 -14.03 3.22
C PRO A 145 19.74 -12.78 2.32
N ARG A 146 18.55 -12.53 1.79
CA ARG A 146 18.19 -11.36 0.98
C ARG A 146 16.81 -10.84 1.37
N HIS A 147 16.51 -9.60 0.99
CA HIS A 147 15.18 -9.05 1.16
C HIS A 147 14.21 -9.64 0.13
N SER A 148 12.99 -9.90 0.57
CA SER A 148 11.85 -10.28 -0.26
C SER A 148 10.92 -9.08 -0.43
N VAL A 149 9.93 -9.19 -1.31
CA VAL A 149 8.82 -8.20 -1.41
C VAL A 149 8.21 -7.89 -0.03
N PHE A 150 8.15 -8.87 0.87
CA PHE A 150 7.63 -8.68 2.22
C PHE A 150 8.57 -7.87 3.14
N THR A 151 9.89 -7.96 2.98
CA THR A 151 10.87 -7.37 3.92
C THR A 151 11.54 -6.09 3.43
N PHE A 152 11.47 -5.74 2.14
CA PHE A 152 12.05 -4.48 1.64
C PHE A 152 11.62 -3.27 2.47
N ALA A 153 12.61 -2.54 2.97
CA ALA A 153 12.41 -1.39 3.84
C ALA A 153 12.05 -0.12 3.07
N THR A 154 12.53 0.03 1.83
CA THR A 154 12.31 1.21 1.00
C THR A 154 11.17 0.99 0.00
N ALA A 155 10.36 2.04 -0.23
CA ALA A 155 9.27 1.99 -1.19
C ALA A 155 9.75 1.75 -2.63
N LYS A 156 10.95 2.23 -2.99
CA LYS A 156 11.53 2.07 -4.33
C LYS A 156 11.82 0.61 -4.64
N GLU A 157 12.59 -0.06 -3.79
CA GLU A 157 12.95 -1.48 -3.98
C GLU A 157 11.72 -2.37 -3.92
N HIS A 158 10.83 -2.09 -2.96
CA HIS A 158 9.55 -2.78 -2.85
C HIS A 158 8.70 -2.64 -4.12
N SER A 159 8.57 -1.43 -4.67
CA SER A 159 7.77 -1.18 -5.87
C SER A 159 8.34 -1.89 -7.09
N ALA A 160 9.67 -1.82 -7.28
CA ALA A 160 10.34 -2.52 -8.37
C ALA A 160 10.13 -4.03 -8.26
N ARG A 161 10.33 -4.61 -7.07
CA ARG A 161 10.10 -6.04 -6.85
C ARG A 161 8.63 -6.42 -7.04
N ARG A 162 7.69 -5.65 -6.48
CA ARG A 162 6.23 -5.90 -6.57
C ARG A 162 5.73 -5.90 -8.02
N LYS A 163 6.29 -5.05 -8.89
CA LYS A 163 5.89 -4.96 -10.30
C LYS A 163 6.02 -6.32 -11.01
N LEU A 164 7.06 -7.08 -10.70
CA LEU A 164 7.28 -8.43 -11.25
C LEU A 164 6.17 -9.43 -10.89
N PHE A 165 5.47 -9.23 -9.77
CA PHE A 165 4.38 -10.09 -9.32
C PHE A 165 3.00 -9.66 -9.86
N ALA A 166 2.87 -8.44 -10.38
CA ALA A 166 1.58 -7.83 -10.70
C ALA A 166 0.76 -8.66 -11.69
N LYS A 167 1.40 -9.22 -12.72
CA LYS A 167 0.75 -10.08 -13.71
C LYS A 167 0.22 -11.38 -13.08
N GLY A 168 1.02 -12.03 -12.24
CA GLY A 168 0.66 -13.28 -11.59
C GLY A 168 -0.52 -13.15 -10.63
N PHE A 169 -0.72 -11.97 -10.03
CA PHE A 169 -1.86 -11.66 -9.17
C PHE A 169 -2.98 -10.89 -9.89
N SER A 170 -2.97 -10.81 -11.22
CA SER A 170 -4.05 -10.17 -11.97
C SER A 170 -5.34 -10.97 -11.88
N LYS A 171 -6.50 -10.29 -11.92
CA LYS A 171 -7.83 -10.94 -11.86
C LYS A 171 -8.00 -11.99 -12.95
N THR A 172 -7.50 -11.71 -14.16
CA THR A 172 -7.49 -12.64 -15.29
C THR A 172 -6.68 -13.89 -14.96
N THR A 173 -5.44 -13.75 -14.47
CA THR A 173 -4.62 -14.91 -14.08
C THR A 173 -5.25 -15.71 -12.94
N MET A 174 -5.83 -15.03 -11.93
CA MET A 174 -6.52 -15.70 -10.83
C MET A 174 -7.67 -16.57 -11.34
N ARG A 175 -8.55 -16.03 -12.19
CA ARG A 175 -9.73 -16.73 -12.72
C ARG A 175 -9.37 -17.81 -13.74
N ASP A 176 -8.54 -17.48 -14.72
CA ASP A 176 -8.27 -18.38 -15.84
C ASP A 176 -7.36 -19.56 -15.44
N HIS A 177 -6.56 -19.40 -14.38
CA HIS A 177 -5.49 -20.34 -14.07
C HIS A 177 -5.46 -20.86 -12.63
N TYR A 178 -5.82 -20.04 -11.65
CA TYR A 178 -5.67 -20.43 -10.24
C TYR A 178 -6.96 -20.96 -9.64
N GLU A 179 -8.12 -20.45 -10.09
CA GLU A 179 -9.43 -20.84 -9.59
C GLU A 179 -9.67 -22.37 -9.65
N PRO A 180 -9.40 -23.09 -10.76
CA PRO A 180 -9.63 -24.53 -10.80
C PRO A 180 -8.80 -25.30 -9.77
N VAL A 181 -7.55 -24.87 -9.55
CA VAL A 181 -6.64 -25.47 -8.55
C VAL A 181 -7.16 -25.23 -7.13
N VAL A 182 -7.61 -24.02 -6.83
CA VAL A 182 -8.18 -23.67 -5.51
C VAL A 182 -9.47 -24.46 -5.26
N ALA A 183 -10.37 -24.55 -6.25
CA ALA A 183 -11.62 -25.29 -6.14
C ALA A 183 -11.38 -26.79 -5.89
N GLN A 184 -10.46 -27.40 -6.64
CA GLN A 184 -10.06 -28.80 -6.44
C GLN A 184 -9.55 -29.03 -5.02
N LYS A 185 -8.66 -28.17 -4.53
CA LYS A 185 -8.09 -28.31 -3.18
C LYS A 185 -9.11 -28.08 -2.08
N ALA A 186 -10.01 -27.11 -2.26
CA ALA A 186 -11.10 -26.86 -1.32
C ALA A 186 -11.99 -28.10 -1.18
N LYS A 187 -12.32 -28.77 -2.29
CA LYS A 187 -13.06 -30.03 -2.28
C LYS A 187 -12.32 -31.13 -1.52
N LEU A 188 -11.03 -31.35 -1.80
CA LEU A 188 -10.22 -32.34 -1.08
C LEU A 188 -10.16 -32.07 0.42
N ALA A 189 -10.01 -30.79 0.81
CA ALA A 189 -10.00 -30.39 2.22
C ALA A 189 -11.33 -30.74 2.90
N VAL A 190 -12.46 -30.38 2.29
CA VAL A 190 -13.80 -30.66 2.83
C VAL A 190 -14.08 -32.16 2.90
N GLU A 191 -13.68 -32.94 1.89
CA GLU A 191 -13.78 -34.41 1.90
C GLU A 191 -12.95 -35.03 3.04
N GLY A 192 -11.73 -34.53 3.23
CA GLY A 192 -10.85 -34.94 4.31
C GLY A 192 -11.42 -34.64 5.70
N ILE A 193 -11.94 -33.42 5.88
CA ILE A 193 -12.67 -33.00 7.09
C ILE A 193 -13.85 -33.93 7.34
N LYS A 194 -14.71 -34.15 6.34
CA LYS A 194 -15.89 -35.01 6.45
C LYS A 194 -15.51 -36.44 6.85
N LYS A 195 -14.50 -37.03 6.20
CA LYS A 195 -14.01 -38.38 6.51
C LYS A 195 -13.54 -38.50 7.97
N ARG A 196 -12.78 -37.52 8.46
CA ARG A 196 -12.30 -37.52 9.85
C ARG A 196 -13.40 -37.24 10.86
N ALA A 197 -14.32 -36.33 10.55
CA ALA A 197 -15.48 -36.02 11.39
C ALA A 197 -16.39 -37.23 11.57
N LEU A 198 -16.70 -37.97 10.49
CA LEU A 198 -17.48 -39.21 10.55
C LEU A 198 -16.78 -40.32 11.35
N ALA A 199 -15.46 -40.31 11.42
CA ALA A 199 -14.67 -41.22 12.25
C ALA A 199 -14.53 -40.77 13.72
N GLY A 200 -15.05 -39.58 14.07
CA GLY A 200 -15.06 -39.05 15.44
C GLY A 200 -14.97 -37.54 15.50
N SER A 201 -13.85 -36.96 15.06
CA SER A 201 -13.61 -35.51 15.08
C SER A 201 -12.59 -35.10 14.03
N ALA A 202 -12.72 -33.89 13.50
CA ALA A 202 -11.77 -33.29 12.56
C ALA A 202 -11.19 -31.99 13.14
N ASP A 203 -9.87 -31.82 13.05
CA ASP A 203 -9.21 -30.55 13.33
C ASP A 203 -9.27 -29.65 12.08
N LEU A 204 -10.14 -28.64 12.12
CA LEU A 204 -10.35 -27.72 11.00
C LEU A 204 -9.10 -26.89 10.69
N MET A 205 -8.36 -26.44 11.72
CA MET A 205 -7.14 -25.65 11.52
C MET A 205 -6.11 -26.45 10.73
N GLN A 206 -5.96 -27.74 11.06
CA GLN A 206 -5.08 -28.63 10.33
C GLN A 206 -5.46 -28.72 8.85
N TRP A 207 -6.72 -29.00 8.53
CA TRP A 207 -7.16 -29.13 7.13
C TRP A 207 -7.11 -27.83 6.35
N TRP A 208 -7.42 -26.68 6.98
CA TRP A 208 -7.25 -25.38 6.34
C TRP A 208 -5.79 -25.01 6.13
N THR A 209 -4.89 -25.47 7.01
CA THR A 209 -3.44 -25.35 6.80
C THR A 209 -3.00 -26.16 5.59
N PHE A 210 -3.50 -27.39 5.42
CA PHE A 210 -3.23 -28.20 4.24
C PHE A 210 -3.72 -27.53 2.96
N LEU A 211 -4.98 -27.06 2.95
CA LEU A 211 -5.56 -26.33 1.83
C LEU A 211 -4.68 -25.15 1.41
N ALA A 212 -4.41 -24.23 2.34
CA ALA A 212 -3.69 -22.99 2.04
C ALA A 212 -2.25 -23.26 1.58
N THR A 213 -1.58 -24.21 2.22
CA THR A 213 -0.18 -24.53 1.93
C THR A 213 0.00 -25.29 0.62
N ASP A 214 -0.85 -26.29 0.35
CA ASP A 214 -0.80 -26.99 -0.93
C ASP A 214 -1.15 -26.02 -2.06
N THR A 215 -2.13 -25.14 -1.86
CA THR A 215 -2.51 -24.10 -2.83
C THR A 215 -1.33 -23.20 -3.18
N VAL A 216 -0.70 -22.56 -2.20
CA VAL A 216 0.44 -21.68 -2.46
C VAL A 216 1.67 -22.44 -2.97
N GLY A 217 1.82 -23.72 -2.59
CA GLY A 217 2.82 -24.61 -3.16
C GLY A 217 2.65 -24.76 -4.68
N GLU A 218 1.47 -25.14 -5.13
CA GLU A 218 1.25 -25.38 -6.56
C GLU A 218 1.22 -24.08 -7.36
N LEU A 219 0.53 -23.06 -6.86
CA LEU A 219 0.46 -21.77 -7.54
C LEU A 219 1.81 -21.04 -7.55
N GLY A 220 2.61 -21.20 -6.49
CA GLY A 220 3.92 -20.57 -6.35
C GLY A 220 5.05 -21.33 -7.04
N PHE A 221 5.12 -22.65 -6.84
CA PHE A 221 6.26 -23.51 -7.16
C PHE A 221 5.96 -24.50 -8.30
N GLY A 222 4.73 -24.55 -8.79
CA GLY A 222 4.30 -25.54 -9.77
C GLY A 222 4.10 -26.95 -9.19
N GLU A 223 4.26 -27.16 -7.88
CA GLU A 223 4.03 -28.46 -7.24
C GLU A 223 3.30 -28.34 -5.89
N SER A 224 2.36 -29.26 -5.63
CA SER A 224 1.71 -29.40 -4.31
C SER A 224 2.62 -30.14 -3.32
N PHE A 225 2.47 -29.88 -2.01
CA PHE A 225 3.15 -30.68 -0.97
C PHE A 225 2.46 -32.02 -0.70
N GLY A 226 1.25 -32.18 -1.24
CA GLY A 226 0.44 -33.40 -1.12
C GLY A 226 -0.06 -33.65 0.29
N MET A 227 -0.28 -32.59 1.08
CA MET A 227 -0.74 -32.72 2.47
C MET A 227 -2.24 -33.02 2.55
N LEU A 228 -3.03 -32.54 1.60
CA LEU A 228 -4.46 -32.84 1.51
C LEU A 228 -4.71 -34.34 1.28
N GLU A 229 -3.96 -34.96 0.38
CA GLU A 229 -4.11 -36.37 0.02
C GLU A 229 -3.63 -37.29 1.15
N LYS A 230 -2.50 -36.95 1.78
CA LYS A 230 -1.94 -37.73 2.89
C LYS A 230 -2.68 -37.48 4.21
N GLY A 231 -3.28 -36.31 4.38
CA GLY A 231 -3.89 -35.87 5.64
C GLY A 231 -2.87 -35.69 6.77
N GLU A 232 -1.62 -35.33 6.44
CA GLU A 232 -0.54 -35.11 7.40
C GLU A 232 0.39 -33.97 6.95
N LYS A 233 1.01 -33.28 7.92
CA LYS A 233 2.00 -32.22 7.64
C LYS A 233 3.29 -32.85 7.11
N THR A 234 3.86 -32.28 6.06
CA THR A 234 5.22 -32.63 5.64
C THR A 234 6.25 -32.18 6.67
N GLU A 235 7.43 -32.80 6.64
CA GLU A 235 8.55 -32.36 7.48
C GLU A 235 8.92 -30.90 7.21
N TYR A 236 8.93 -30.49 5.95
CA TYR A 236 9.27 -29.12 5.55
C TYR A 236 8.36 -28.08 6.22
N ILE A 237 7.04 -28.25 6.13
CA ILE A 237 6.08 -27.31 6.71
C ILE A 237 6.17 -27.29 8.24
N ARG A 238 6.37 -28.44 8.86
CA ARG A 238 6.60 -28.54 10.31
C ARG A 238 7.86 -27.76 10.75
N VAL A 239 8.94 -27.84 9.98
CA VAL A 239 10.17 -27.09 10.28
C VAL A 239 9.97 -25.60 10.03
N LEU A 240 9.30 -25.21 8.95
CA LEU A 240 8.97 -23.82 8.62
C LEU A 240 8.15 -23.14 9.73
N GLU A 241 7.11 -23.80 10.24
CA GLU A 241 6.29 -23.30 11.35
C GLU A 241 7.11 -23.10 12.64
N ARG A 242 8.00 -24.05 12.96
CA ARG A 242 8.87 -23.94 14.14
C ARG A 242 9.88 -22.81 14.00
N ALA A 243 10.47 -22.66 12.83
CA ALA A 243 11.40 -21.58 12.51
C ALA A 243 10.72 -20.21 12.65
N LEU A 244 9.46 -20.07 12.23
CA LEU A 244 8.70 -18.83 12.44
C LEU A 244 8.60 -18.47 13.93
N VAL A 245 8.14 -19.41 14.75
CA VAL A 245 7.97 -19.16 16.19
C VAL A 245 9.30 -18.79 16.83
N GLY A 246 10.37 -19.54 16.52
CA GLY A 246 11.71 -19.25 17.02
C GLY A 246 12.27 -17.92 16.50
N ASN A 247 12.02 -17.56 15.24
CA ASN A 247 12.44 -16.28 14.69
C ASN A 247 11.72 -15.11 15.36
N GLY A 248 10.40 -15.20 15.57
CA GLY A 248 9.63 -14.18 16.29
C GLY A 248 10.13 -13.97 17.72
N ILE A 249 10.36 -15.06 18.47
CA ILE A 249 10.96 -14.99 19.82
C ILE A 249 12.35 -14.36 19.74
N GLY A 250 13.18 -14.80 18.80
CA GLY A 250 14.55 -14.33 18.67
C GLY A 250 14.69 -12.88 18.19
N ALA A 251 13.70 -12.36 17.46
CA ALA A 251 13.67 -10.97 17.03
C ALA A 251 13.49 -10.03 18.22
N GLU A 252 12.72 -10.46 19.21
CA GLU A 252 12.38 -9.73 20.43
C GLU A 252 13.39 -10.00 21.57
N LEU A 253 13.96 -11.21 21.59
CA LEU A 253 14.92 -11.69 22.59
C LEU A 253 16.18 -12.29 21.91
N PRO A 254 17.12 -11.45 21.43
CA PRO A 254 18.32 -11.92 20.72
C PRO A 254 19.19 -12.89 21.53
N PHE A 255 19.23 -12.73 22.86
CA PHE A 255 19.96 -13.62 23.75
C PHE A 255 19.35 -15.03 23.81
N VAL A 256 18.03 -15.15 23.77
CA VAL A 256 17.34 -16.45 23.71
C VAL A 256 17.66 -17.16 22.41
N ARG A 257 17.71 -16.43 21.29
CA ARG A 257 18.18 -16.97 20.00
C ARG A 257 19.62 -17.47 20.09
N ALA A 258 20.52 -16.68 20.68
CA ALA A 258 21.92 -17.04 20.82
C ALA A 258 22.09 -18.34 21.62
N ILE A 259 21.42 -18.48 22.77
CA ILE A 259 21.42 -19.72 23.55
C ILE A 259 20.77 -20.86 22.77
N GLY A 260 19.62 -20.61 22.16
CA GLY A 260 18.86 -21.62 21.41
C GLY A 260 19.68 -22.28 20.31
N ARG A 261 20.54 -21.53 19.62
CA ARG A 261 21.48 -22.05 18.61
C ARG A 261 22.58 -22.93 19.18
N LEU A 262 22.97 -22.73 20.45
CA LEU A 262 23.99 -23.53 21.12
C LEU A 262 23.44 -24.86 21.65
N ILE A 263 22.13 -24.96 21.87
CA ILE A 263 21.48 -26.17 22.38
C ILE A 263 21.28 -27.14 21.20
N PRO A 264 21.91 -28.33 21.20
CA PRO A 264 21.94 -29.20 20.03
C PRO A 264 20.71 -30.12 19.89
N THR A 265 19.52 -29.72 20.35
CA THR A 265 18.29 -30.53 20.23
C THR A 265 17.56 -30.31 18.90
N LYS A 266 16.78 -31.29 18.44
CA LYS A 266 16.00 -31.18 17.19
C LYS A 266 15.08 -29.96 17.20
N VAL A 267 14.39 -29.72 18.32
CA VAL A 267 13.43 -28.60 18.45
C VAL A 267 14.13 -27.24 18.37
N THR A 268 15.26 -27.08 19.07
CA THR A 268 15.99 -25.81 19.08
C THR A 268 16.68 -25.51 17.76
N ARG A 269 17.22 -26.52 17.06
CA ARG A 269 17.77 -26.35 15.71
C ARG A 269 16.69 -25.93 14.72
N GLU A 270 15.55 -26.61 14.72
CA GLU A 270 14.44 -26.25 13.83
C GLU A 270 13.87 -24.85 14.12
N ALA A 271 13.88 -24.41 15.38
CA ALA A 271 13.38 -23.10 15.76
C ALA A 271 14.38 -21.94 15.48
N PHE A 272 15.68 -22.15 15.64
CA PHE A 272 16.67 -21.06 15.65
C PHE A 272 17.78 -21.18 14.59
N ASP A 273 17.86 -22.30 13.88
CA ASP A 273 18.93 -22.63 12.92
C ASP A 273 18.43 -23.50 11.73
N ALA A 274 17.27 -23.14 11.17
CA ALA A 274 16.65 -23.88 10.06
C ALA A 274 16.76 -23.19 8.69
N THR A 275 17.35 -21.99 8.60
CA THR A 275 17.34 -21.16 7.38
C THR A 275 17.86 -21.93 6.16
N ASN A 276 18.99 -22.64 6.28
CA ASN A 276 19.57 -23.39 5.16
C ASN A 276 18.66 -24.54 4.69
N TYR A 277 18.05 -25.27 5.62
CA TYR A 277 17.10 -26.34 5.30
C TYR A 277 15.87 -25.79 4.58
N ILE A 278 15.36 -24.64 5.03
CA ILE A 278 14.17 -24.01 4.45
C ILE A 278 14.47 -23.53 3.01
N LEU A 279 15.62 -22.88 2.80
CA LEU A 279 16.01 -22.36 1.49
C LEU A 279 16.32 -23.46 0.47
N GLN A 280 16.87 -24.61 0.92
CA GLN A 280 17.07 -25.76 0.03
C GLN A 280 15.77 -26.23 -0.62
N TYR A 281 14.63 -26.10 0.06
CA TYR A 281 13.34 -26.41 -0.55
C TYR A 281 12.93 -25.36 -1.60
N GLY A 282 13.31 -24.09 -1.40
CA GLY A 282 13.13 -23.03 -2.39
C GLY A 282 13.83 -23.34 -3.72
N GLN A 283 14.87 -24.19 -3.73
CA GLN A 283 15.53 -24.61 -4.98
C GLN A 283 14.57 -25.35 -5.92
N LYS A 284 13.63 -26.13 -5.38
CA LYS A 284 12.60 -26.77 -6.21
C LYS A 284 11.70 -25.76 -6.91
N ALA A 285 11.45 -24.60 -6.28
CA ALA A 285 10.75 -23.48 -6.91
C ALA A 285 11.49 -22.99 -8.15
N VAL A 286 12.81 -22.84 -8.02
CA VAL A 286 13.69 -22.39 -9.09
C VAL A 286 13.68 -23.41 -10.23
N ASP A 287 13.87 -24.69 -9.90
CA ASP A 287 13.95 -25.77 -10.88
C ASP A 287 12.64 -25.86 -11.68
N ASN A 288 11.50 -25.85 -10.99
CA ASN A 288 10.18 -25.91 -11.63
C ASN A 288 9.86 -24.64 -12.43
N ALA A 289 10.23 -23.46 -11.92
CA ALA A 289 10.02 -22.20 -12.64
C ALA A 289 10.84 -22.11 -13.94
N LYS A 290 12.03 -22.74 -13.98
CA LYS A 290 12.91 -22.78 -15.16
C LYS A 290 12.61 -23.91 -16.13
N ALA A 291 12.09 -25.04 -15.66
CA ALA A 291 11.82 -26.21 -16.49
C ALA A 291 10.58 -26.05 -17.40
N MET A 292 9.64 -25.18 -17.04
CA MET A 292 8.37 -25.02 -17.77
C MET A 292 8.47 -23.98 -18.89
N GLY A 293 8.57 -24.47 -20.13
CA GLY A 293 8.30 -23.66 -21.32
C GLY A 293 6.81 -23.38 -21.45
N GLY A 294 6.39 -22.15 -21.22
CA GLY A 294 5.14 -21.61 -21.76
C GLY A 294 4.09 -21.15 -20.75
N ASP A 295 3.74 -21.94 -19.72
CA ASP A 295 2.56 -21.62 -18.91
C ASP A 295 2.58 -22.14 -17.45
N LEU A 296 2.37 -21.19 -16.50
CA LEU A 296 1.51 -21.31 -15.31
C LEU A 296 2.04 -21.71 -13.91
N ASN A 297 3.02 -20.96 -13.37
CA ASN A 297 3.08 -20.69 -11.93
C ASN A 297 3.56 -19.25 -11.64
N LEU A 298 3.38 -18.75 -10.42
CA LEU A 298 3.67 -17.37 -10.05
C LEU A 298 5.16 -17.03 -10.20
N MET A 299 6.07 -17.95 -9.88
CA MET A 299 7.53 -17.71 -9.98
C MET A 299 8.03 -17.67 -11.42
N SER A 300 7.47 -18.48 -12.32
CA SER A 300 7.81 -18.41 -13.74
C SER A 300 7.40 -17.08 -14.38
N ASN A 301 6.25 -16.52 -13.95
CA ASN A 301 5.86 -15.16 -14.32
C ASN A 301 6.86 -14.12 -13.80
N VAL A 302 7.27 -14.21 -12.53
CA VAL A 302 8.22 -13.27 -11.92
C VAL A 302 9.57 -13.29 -12.63
N LEU A 303 10.09 -14.48 -12.97
CA LEU A 303 11.32 -14.62 -13.74
C LEU A 303 11.21 -13.97 -15.12
N ARG A 304 10.12 -14.24 -15.86
CA ARG A 304 9.89 -13.69 -17.20
C ARG A 304 9.77 -12.17 -17.20
N GLU A 305 9.08 -11.59 -16.22
CA GLU A 305 9.00 -10.12 -16.13
C GLU A 305 10.35 -9.52 -15.71
N GLY A 306 11.13 -10.19 -14.86
CA GLY A 306 12.48 -9.76 -14.48
C GLY A 306 13.45 -9.69 -15.66
N GLU A 307 13.33 -10.59 -16.65
CA GLU A 307 14.11 -10.55 -17.89
C GLU A 307 13.81 -9.31 -18.76
N LYS A 308 12.59 -8.78 -18.71
CA LYS A 308 12.17 -7.61 -19.50
C LYS A 308 12.59 -6.27 -18.89
N GLU A 309 12.67 -6.19 -17.56
CA GLU A 309 12.92 -4.93 -16.84
C GLU A 309 14.41 -4.65 -16.53
N ASP A 310 15.35 -5.37 -17.18
CA ASP A 310 16.79 -5.39 -16.85
C ASP A 310 17.07 -5.67 -15.35
N SER A 311 16.06 -6.22 -14.66
CA SER A 311 16.06 -6.56 -13.24
C SER A 311 16.22 -8.07 -13.11
N ARG A 312 17.39 -8.56 -13.51
CA ARG A 312 17.73 -9.98 -13.46
C ARG A 312 17.69 -10.47 -12.01
N LEU A 313 16.70 -11.32 -11.72
CA LEU A 313 16.64 -12.11 -10.50
C LEU A 313 17.54 -13.32 -10.65
N ASP A 314 18.35 -13.59 -9.63
CA ASP A 314 19.05 -14.87 -9.56
C ASP A 314 18.24 -15.91 -8.78
N ASP A 315 18.77 -17.13 -8.74
CA ASP A 315 18.11 -18.28 -8.11
C ASP A 315 17.85 -18.03 -6.62
N LEU A 316 18.74 -17.31 -5.93
CA LEU A 316 18.58 -17.02 -4.51
C LEU A 316 17.44 -16.01 -4.27
N ASP A 317 17.27 -15.03 -5.17
CA ASP A 317 16.13 -14.13 -5.12
C ASP A 317 14.81 -14.90 -5.24
N VAL A 318 14.72 -15.83 -6.20
CA VAL A 318 13.52 -16.65 -6.40
C VAL A 318 13.26 -17.56 -5.19
N GLN A 319 14.30 -18.20 -4.64
CA GLN A 319 14.17 -19.03 -3.42
C GLN A 319 13.58 -18.23 -2.24
N VAL A 320 14.09 -17.01 -2.04
CA VAL A 320 13.66 -16.12 -0.95
C VAL A 320 12.22 -15.67 -1.16
N GLU A 321 11.85 -15.26 -2.36
CA GLU A 321 10.48 -14.85 -2.67
C GLU A 321 9.48 -16.00 -2.51
N ALA A 322 9.82 -17.17 -3.06
CA ALA A 322 8.97 -18.34 -2.99
C ALA A 322 8.75 -18.77 -1.54
N THR A 323 9.83 -18.83 -0.73
CA THR A 323 9.74 -19.12 0.71
C THR A 323 8.87 -18.09 1.45
N SER A 324 9.03 -16.80 1.11
CA SER A 324 8.24 -15.70 1.67
C SER A 324 6.73 -15.84 1.35
N LEU A 325 6.38 -16.32 0.15
CA LEU A 325 5.00 -16.58 -0.24
C LEU A 325 4.36 -17.74 0.51
N ILE A 326 5.06 -18.88 0.66
CA ILE A 326 4.53 -20.00 1.48
C ILE A 326 4.25 -19.51 2.88
N PHE A 327 5.21 -18.79 3.45
CA PHE A 327 5.12 -18.23 4.77
C PHE A 327 3.90 -17.31 4.93
N ALA A 328 3.71 -16.37 4.00
CA ALA A 328 2.63 -15.39 4.09
C ALA A 328 1.24 -15.98 3.78
N GLY A 329 1.13 -16.88 2.80
CA GLY A 329 -0.15 -17.35 2.26
C GLY A 329 -0.77 -18.55 3.00
N SER A 330 0.05 -19.34 3.70
CA SER A 330 -0.43 -20.57 4.38
C SER A 330 -1.21 -20.27 5.66
N GLY A 331 -0.53 -19.84 6.73
CA GLY A 331 -1.11 -19.70 8.06
C GLY A 331 -2.19 -18.62 8.17
N THR A 332 -2.09 -17.54 7.39
CA THR A 332 -3.05 -16.43 7.43
C THR A 332 -4.43 -16.84 6.92
N THR A 333 -4.47 -17.51 5.77
CA THR A 333 -5.68 -18.06 5.16
C THR A 333 -6.27 -19.15 6.04
N ALA A 334 -5.44 -20.06 6.56
CA ALA A 334 -5.88 -21.13 7.45
C ALA A 334 -6.54 -20.60 8.73
N ASN A 335 -5.94 -19.59 9.36
CA ASN A 335 -6.50 -18.92 10.54
C ASN A 335 -7.86 -18.28 10.22
N THR A 336 -7.95 -17.56 9.10
CA THR A 336 -9.19 -16.88 8.68
C THR A 336 -10.32 -17.87 8.48
N LEU A 337 -10.09 -18.96 7.73
CA LEU A 337 -11.10 -20.00 7.51
C LEU A 337 -11.50 -20.71 8.80
N THR A 338 -10.54 -20.96 9.70
CA THR A 338 -10.83 -21.55 11.01
C THR A 338 -11.79 -20.67 11.83
N TYR A 339 -11.49 -19.38 11.92
CA TYR A 339 -12.33 -18.45 12.67
C TYR A 339 -13.67 -18.17 11.99
N LEU A 340 -13.74 -18.22 10.65
CA LEU A 340 -14.99 -18.12 9.92
C LEU A 340 -15.92 -19.26 10.32
N VAL A 341 -15.46 -20.50 10.21
CA VAL A 341 -16.27 -21.68 10.57
C VAL A 341 -16.63 -21.66 12.06
N TYR A 342 -15.67 -21.32 12.94
CA TYR A 342 -15.95 -21.15 14.36
C TYR A 342 -17.05 -20.10 14.61
N ALA A 343 -16.95 -18.92 14.01
CA ALA A 343 -17.90 -17.83 14.24
C ALA A 343 -19.30 -18.15 13.72
N VAL A 344 -19.39 -18.83 12.58
CA VAL A 344 -20.65 -19.29 11.99
C VAL A 344 -21.28 -20.40 12.83
N LEU A 345 -20.52 -21.42 13.25
CA LEU A 345 -21.06 -22.52 14.06
C LEU A 345 -21.53 -22.08 15.46
N GLN A 346 -20.95 -21.00 16.01
CA GLN A 346 -21.43 -20.39 17.25
C GLN A 346 -22.77 -19.64 17.08
N ARG A 347 -23.30 -19.53 15.85
CA ARG A 347 -24.52 -18.77 15.49
C ARG A 347 -25.43 -19.62 14.61
N PRO A 348 -26.31 -20.46 15.20
CA PRO A 348 -27.16 -21.38 14.44
C PRO A 348 -28.01 -20.73 13.34
N ASP A 349 -28.53 -19.52 13.59
CA ASP A 349 -29.34 -18.80 12.60
C ASP A 349 -28.50 -18.34 11.40
N LEU A 350 -27.30 -17.81 11.63
CA LEU A 350 -26.36 -17.43 10.57
C LEU A 350 -25.92 -18.65 9.76
N HIS A 351 -25.62 -19.76 10.46
CA HIS A 351 -25.27 -21.02 9.82
C HIS A 351 -26.36 -21.48 8.85
N LYS A 352 -27.61 -21.52 9.30
CA LYS A 352 -28.76 -21.91 8.46
C LYS A 352 -28.96 -20.96 7.28
N GLN A 353 -28.78 -19.65 7.47
CA GLN A 353 -28.89 -18.67 6.39
C GLN A 353 -27.82 -18.88 5.31
N ILE A 354 -26.57 -19.12 5.72
CA ILE A 354 -25.48 -19.42 4.78
C ILE A 354 -25.75 -20.74 4.04
N GLU A 355 -26.19 -21.80 4.73
CA GLU A 355 -26.56 -23.07 4.07
C GLU A 355 -27.68 -22.88 3.03
N GLN A 356 -28.69 -22.06 3.35
CA GLN A 356 -29.79 -21.74 2.43
C GLN A 356 -29.32 -20.91 1.24
N GLU A 357 -28.40 -19.98 1.44
CA GLU A 357 -27.82 -19.14 0.39
C GLU A 357 -26.96 -19.97 -0.56
N VAL A 358 -26.03 -20.78 -0.06
CA VAL A 358 -25.16 -21.61 -0.90
C VAL A 358 -25.92 -22.75 -1.60
N ALA A 359 -27.04 -23.21 -1.05
CA ALA A 359 -27.90 -24.22 -1.69
C ALA A 359 -28.58 -23.71 -2.98
N GLN A 360 -28.59 -22.39 -3.21
CA GLN A 360 -29.12 -21.79 -4.44
C GLN A 360 -28.11 -21.75 -5.58
N LEU A 361 -26.83 -22.08 -5.31
CA LEU A 361 -25.81 -22.13 -6.34
C LEU A 361 -26.11 -23.26 -7.34
N PRO A 362 -25.78 -23.06 -8.63
CA PRO A 362 -25.83 -24.12 -9.62
C PRO A 362 -24.87 -25.27 -9.26
N GLU A 363 -25.10 -26.46 -9.80
CA GLU A 363 -24.24 -27.64 -9.57
C GLU A 363 -22.77 -27.38 -9.93
N THR A 364 -22.56 -26.59 -10.99
CA THR A 364 -21.27 -26.02 -11.35
C THR A 364 -21.30 -24.51 -11.19
N PHE A 365 -20.40 -23.99 -10.37
CA PHE A 365 -20.25 -22.55 -10.13
C PHE A 365 -18.76 -22.17 -10.18
N ASN A 366 -18.52 -20.87 -10.33
CA ASN A 366 -17.19 -20.27 -10.33
C ASN A 366 -17.12 -19.15 -9.28
N ASP A 367 -15.95 -18.56 -9.12
CA ASP A 367 -15.68 -17.43 -8.21
C ASP A 367 -16.68 -16.28 -8.41
N SER A 368 -17.06 -15.98 -9.65
CA SER A 368 -18.03 -14.93 -9.95
C SER A 368 -19.43 -15.20 -9.37
N ALA A 369 -19.82 -16.48 -9.22
CA ALA A 369 -21.07 -16.81 -8.53
C ALA A 369 -20.95 -16.60 -7.02
N LEU A 370 -19.77 -16.87 -6.44
CA LEU A 370 -19.49 -16.70 -5.01
C LEU A 370 -19.43 -15.22 -4.60
N GLU A 371 -18.98 -14.34 -5.49
CA GLU A 371 -18.99 -12.87 -5.31
C GLU A 371 -20.42 -12.34 -5.03
N ASN A 372 -21.46 -13.05 -5.47
CA ASN A 372 -22.86 -12.64 -5.36
C ASN A 372 -23.59 -13.20 -4.13
N LEU A 373 -22.89 -13.80 -3.17
CA LEU A 373 -23.47 -14.39 -1.95
C LEU A 373 -23.36 -13.41 -0.77
N PRO A 374 -24.35 -12.53 -0.53
CA PRO A 374 -24.22 -11.44 0.44
C PRO A 374 -23.98 -11.90 1.87
N ILE A 375 -24.60 -13.00 2.33
CA ILE A 375 -24.51 -13.44 3.72
C ILE A 375 -23.15 -14.09 3.98
N LEU A 376 -22.70 -14.99 3.09
CA LEU A 376 -21.38 -15.61 3.17
C LEU A 376 -20.27 -14.56 3.13
N ASN A 377 -20.32 -13.62 2.19
CA ASN A 377 -19.34 -12.56 2.08
C ASN A 377 -19.36 -11.65 3.31
N ALA A 378 -20.54 -11.29 3.83
CA ALA A 378 -20.66 -10.53 5.07
C ALA A 378 -20.03 -11.24 6.28
N ALA A 379 -20.22 -12.57 6.40
CA ALA A 379 -19.59 -13.38 7.43
C ALA A 379 -18.06 -13.43 7.29
N LEU A 380 -17.55 -13.49 6.06
CA LEU A 380 -16.12 -13.43 5.77
C LEU A 380 -15.52 -12.07 6.16
N GLN A 381 -16.15 -10.96 5.76
CA GLN A 381 -15.68 -9.61 6.10
C GLN A 381 -15.68 -9.39 7.62
N GLU A 382 -16.73 -9.82 8.33
CA GLU A 382 -16.79 -9.70 9.78
C GLU A 382 -15.78 -10.59 10.50
N THR A 383 -15.45 -11.75 9.92
CA THR A 383 -14.35 -12.61 10.38
C THR A 383 -13.01 -11.91 10.22
N LEU A 384 -12.74 -11.31 9.06
CA LEU A 384 -11.51 -10.55 8.82
C LEU A 384 -11.38 -9.34 9.75
N ARG A 385 -12.50 -8.72 10.13
CA ARG A 385 -12.51 -7.60 11.09
C ARG A 385 -12.19 -8.10 12.48
N LEU A 386 -12.97 -9.06 12.99
CA LEU A 386 -12.90 -9.45 14.40
C LEU A 386 -11.74 -10.43 14.66
N TYR A 387 -11.49 -11.38 13.78
CA TYR A 387 -10.48 -12.44 13.90
C TYR A 387 -9.38 -12.31 12.85
N CYS A 388 -8.98 -11.08 12.52
CA CYS A 388 -7.89 -10.77 11.60
C CYS A 388 -6.66 -11.66 11.86
N ALA A 389 -6.16 -12.32 10.82
CA ALA A 389 -5.01 -13.23 10.92
C ALA A 389 -3.70 -12.53 11.30
N VAL A 390 -3.58 -11.23 11.03
CA VAL A 390 -2.42 -10.40 11.41
C VAL A 390 -2.89 -9.26 12.32
N PRO A 391 -3.25 -9.56 13.59
CA PRO A 391 -3.88 -8.58 14.47
C PRO A 391 -2.90 -7.58 15.09
N GLY A 392 -1.59 -7.88 15.03
CA GLY A 392 -0.54 -7.18 15.75
C GLY A 392 -0.03 -5.91 15.09
N THR A 393 0.95 -5.28 15.76
CA THR A 393 1.56 -4.04 15.30
C THR A 393 2.37 -4.25 14.02
N LEU A 394 2.22 -3.36 13.03
CA LEU A 394 3.14 -3.29 11.88
C LEU A 394 4.15 -2.15 12.09
N PRO A 395 5.36 -2.43 12.60
CA PRO A 395 6.30 -1.38 13.00
C PRO A 395 6.89 -0.65 11.79
N ARG A 396 7.01 0.65 11.93
CA ARG A 396 7.60 1.59 10.97
C ARG A 396 8.58 2.51 11.68
N VAL A 397 9.51 3.09 10.93
CA VAL A 397 10.47 4.06 11.47
C VAL A 397 10.07 5.47 11.05
N VAL A 398 10.03 6.38 12.01
CA VAL A 398 9.76 7.80 11.75
C VAL A 398 10.89 8.38 10.88
N PRO A 399 10.57 9.05 9.76
CA PRO A 399 11.57 9.63 8.85
C PRO A 399 12.35 10.78 9.49
N GLN A 400 13.41 11.21 8.81
CA GLN A 400 14.14 12.43 9.16
C GLN A 400 13.19 13.65 9.21
N GLY A 401 13.41 14.51 10.19
CA GLY A 401 12.53 15.65 10.50
C GLY A 401 11.45 15.37 11.55
N GLY A 402 11.18 14.11 11.88
CA GLY A 402 10.13 13.73 12.83
C GLY A 402 8.72 13.87 12.23
N VAL A 403 7.70 13.60 13.04
CA VAL A 403 6.29 13.68 12.64
C VAL A 403 5.41 14.08 13.82
N THR A 404 4.34 14.81 13.57
CA THR A 404 3.31 15.07 14.59
C THR A 404 2.10 14.17 14.34
N ILE A 405 1.77 13.30 15.30
CA ILE A 405 0.60 12.41 15.25
C ILE A 405 -0.24 12.64 16.50
N GLY A 406 -1.55 12.86 16.32
CA GLY A 406 -2.49 13.10 17.43
C GLY A 406 -2.06 14.24 18.35
N GLY A 407 -1.47 15.30 17.79
CA GLY A 407 -0.94 16.46 18.55
C GLY A 407 0.41 16.23 19.23
N HIS A 408 1.02 15.05 19.10
CA HIS A 408 2.32 14.74 19.71
C HIS A 408 3.43 14.66 18.66
N PHE A 409 4.51 15.42 18.87
CA PHE A 409 5.71 15.31 18.04
C PHE A 409 6.51 14.06 18.41
N ILE A 410 6.80 13.25 17.41
CA ILE A 410 7.57 12.01 17.48
C ILE A 410 8.84 12.21 16.65
N PRO A 411 10.04 12.15 17.25
CA PRO A 411 11.28 12.41 16.55
C PRO A 411 11.67 11.28 15.58
N ALA A 412 12.56 11.62 14.64
CA ALA A 412 13.13 10.68 13.68
C ALA A 412 13.77 9.45 14.36
N GLY A 413 13.68 8.29 13.71
CA GLY A 413 14.27 7.04 14.21
C GLY A 413 13.44 6.30 15.28
N ILE A 414 12.39 6.93 15.82
CA ILE A 414 11.45 6.27 16.72
C ILE A 414 10.61 5.26 15.95
N THR A 415 10.32 4.12 16.59
CA THR A 415 9.41 3.13 16.02
C THR A 415 7.98 3.55 16.30
N VAL A 416 7.15 3.58 15.26
CA VAL A 416 5.71 3.79 15.36
C VAL A 416 4.99 2.63 14.70
N GLY A 417 3.76 2.35 15.12
CA GLY A 417 2.94 1.35 14.47
C GLY A 417 1.51 1.43 14.92
N THR A 418 0.62 0.90 14.09
CA THR A 418 -0.78 0.66 14.43
C THR A 418 -1.00 -0.83 14.56
N GLN A 419 -2.05 -1.28 15.25
CA GLN A 419 -2.42 -2.69 15.32
C GLN A 419 -3.89 -2.89 14.99
N ALA A 420 -4.18 -3.86 14.14
CA ALA A 420 -5.54 -4.08 13.64
C ALA A 420 -6.49 -4.47 14.76
N TYR A 421 -6.02 -5.25 15.74
CA TYR A 421 -6.82 -5.66 16.90
C TYR A 421 -7.54 -4.48 17.57
N THR A 422 -6.79 -3.40 17.86
CA THR A 422 -7.32 -2.19 18.50
C THR A 422 -8.20 -1.38 17.56
N MET A 423 -7.74 -1.14 16.33
CA MET A 423 -8.48 -0.34 15.35
C MET A 423 -9.83 -0.96 15.00
N HIS A 424 -9.88 -2.28 14.87
CA HIS A 424 -11.10 -3.02 14.56
C HIS A 424 -12.05 -3.11 15.75
N ARG A 425 -11.59 -2.80 16.97
CA ARG A 425 -12.39 -2.88 18.19
C ARG A 425 -12.66 -1.52 18.85
N LYS A 426 -12.34 -0.43 18.16
CA LYS A 426 -12.49 0.92 18.68
C LYS A 426 -13.97 1.36 18.59
N PRO A 427 -14.64 1.71 19.70
CA PRO A 427 -16.08 2.05 19.70
C PRO A 427 -16.46 3.32 18.91
N ASP A 428 -15.51 4.25 18.76
CA ASP A 428 -15.62 5.46 17.95
C ASP A 428 -15.53 5.17 16.44
N ILE A 429 -15.02 4.00 16.05
CA ILE A 429 -14.95 3.54 14.65
C ILE A 429 -16.09 2.53 14.36
N TRP A 430 -16.33 1.60 15.28
CA TRP A 430 -17.28 0.49 15.11
C TRP A 430 -18.30 0.47 16.25
N ALA A 431 -19.59 0.61 15.94
CA ALA A 431 -20.66 0.43 16.92
C ALA A 431 -20.67 -1.03 17.43
N ASN A 432 -20.78 -1.31 18.73
CA ASN A 432 -20.70 -2.68 19.29
C ASN A 432 -19.48 -3.48 18.76
N PRO A 433 -18.24 -2.98 18.92
CA PRO A 433 -17.06 -3.44 18.20
C PRO A 433 -16.69 -4.91 18.43
N HIS A 434 -17.07 -5.47 19.58
CA HIS A 434 -16.74 -6.84 19.96
C HIS A 434 -17.78 -7.87 19.50
N ALA A 435 -18.96 -7.43 19.07
CA ALA A 435 -19.97 -8.31 18.51
C ALA A 435 -19.57 -8.71 17.10
N PHE A 436 -19.71 -10.00 16.78
CA PHE A 436 -19.65 -10.49 15.40
C PHE A 436 -21.03 -10.26 14.78
N ASP A 437 -21.12 -9.19 14.01
CA ASP A 437 -22.35 -8.69 13.40
C ASP A 437 -22.15 -8.57 11.89
N VAL A 438 -22.69 -9.56 11.16
CA VAL A 438 -22.58 -9.63 9.70
C VAL A 438 -23.40 -8.52 9.02
N THR A 439 -24.42 -7.98 9.68
CA THR A 439 -25.33 -7.00 9.06
C THR A 439 -24.61 -5.70 8.68
N ARG A 440 -23.45 -5.41 9.30
CA ARG A 440 -22.58 -4.28 8.95
C ARG A 440 -22.15 -4.27 7.48
N TRP A 441 -22.05 -5.45 6.89
CA TRP A 441 -21.50 -5.68 5.55
C TRP A 441 -22.61 -5.95 4.52
N PHE A 442 -23.88 -5.83 4.91
CA PHE A 442 -24.95 -5.76 3.94
C PHE A 442 -24.88 -4.43 3.21
N LYS A 443 -25.22 -4.46 1.91
CA LYS A 443 -24.98 -3.36 0.99
C LYS A 443 -25.52 -2.02 1.50
N GLU A 444 -26.73 -2.01 2.06
CA GLU A 444 -27.38 -0.82 2.59
C GLU A 444 -26.59 -0.20 3.77
N ASN A 445 -26.00 -1.05 4.61
CA ASN A 445 -25.22 -0.64 5.77
C ASN A 445 -23.77 -0.28 5.38
N GLU A 446 -23.17 -1.00 4.43
CA GLU A 446 -21.83 -0.74 3.93
C GLU A 446 -21.72 0.62 3.22
N GLU A 447 -22.75 0.99 2.45
CA GLU A 447 -22.84 2.31 1.81
C GLU A 447 -22.84 3.43 2.86
N SER A 448 -23.54 3.25 3.98
CA SER A 448 -23.59 4.19 5.10
C SER A 448 -22.42 4.10 6.10
N MET A 449 -21.51 3.14 5.93
CA MET A 449 -20.42 2.89 6.87
C MET A 449 -19.46 4.09 6.96
N PRO A 450 -19.07 4.54 8.17
CA PRO A 450 -18.17 5.68 8.35
C PRO A 450 -16.84 5.51 7.59
N PRO A 451 -16.29 6.57 6.97
CA PRO A 451 -14.99 6.50 6.28
C PRO A 451 -13.84 5.99 7.16
N ALA A 452 -13.90 6.29 8.46
CA ALA A 452 -12.95 5.78 9.45
C ALA A 452 -12.98 4.25 9.58
N ALA A 453 -14.16 3.62 9.52
CA ALA A 453 -14.31 2.18 9.58
C ALA A 453 -13.78 1.50 8.31
N LYS A 454 -14.09 2.05 7.12
CA LYS A 454 -13.53 1.59 5.84
C LYS A 454 -12.00 1.67 5.85
N THR A 455 -11.46 2.80 6.35
CA THR A 455 -10.01 3.00 6.49
C THR A 455 -9.41 2.00 7.49
N ALA A 456 -10.02 1.83 8.67
CA ALA A 456 -9.55 0.89 9.69
C ALA A 456 -9.51 -0.54 9.16
N PHE A 457 -10.54 -0.96 8.43
CA PHE A 457 -10.66 -2.30 7.88
C PHE A 457 -9.68 -2.59 6.74
N SER A 458 -9.27 -1.56 5.99
CA SER A 458 -8.20 -1.68 4.99
C SER A 458 -6.81 -2.02 5.58
N TYR A 459 -6.73 -2.16 6.91
CA TYR A 459 -5.56 -2.61 7.65
C TYR A 459 -5.78 -4.01 8.23
N PRO A 460 -4.84 -4.97 8.21
CA PRO A 460 -3.89 -5.37 7.20
C PRO A 460 -4.51 -6.48 6.31
N VAL A 461 -5.84 -6.47 6.17
CA VAL A 461 -6.54 -7.17 5.10
C VAL A 461 -5.92 -6.56 3.85
N VAL A 462 -5.04 -7.33 3.20
CA VAL A 462 -4.28 -7.04 1.98
C VAL A 462 -4.66 -5.70 1.36
N PRO A 463 -3.75 -4.72 1.18
CA PRO A 463 -4.09 -3.52 0.41
C PRO A 463 -4.69 -4.04 -0.89
N PRO A 464 -5.95 -3.69 -1.21
CA PRO A 464 -6.66 -4.37 -2.29
C PRO A 464 -5.71 -4.44 -3.47
N ILE A 465 -5.40 -5.66 -3.93
CA ILE A 465 -5.17 -5.83 -5.35
C ILE A 465 -6.43 -5.18 -5.92
N PRO A 466 -6.33 -4.14 -6.77
CA PRO A 466 -7.51 -3.60 -7.39
C PRO A 466 -8.17 -4.77 -8.11
N SER A 467 -9.17 -5.37 -7.48
CA SER A 467 -10.09 -6.23 -8.16
C SER A 467 -10.75 -5.27 -9.11
N GLN A 468 -10.42 -5.41 -10.40
CA GLN A 468 -11.30 -4.97 -11.47
C GLN A 468 -12.59 -5.80 -11.37
N GLU A 469 -13.29 -5.70 -10.25
CA GLU A 469 -14.73 -5.79 -10.26
C GLU A 469 -15.18 -4.54 -10.98
N HIS A 470 -15.89 -4.77 -12.07
CA HIS A 470 -16.80 -3.81 -12.65
C HIS A 470 -17.89 -3.47 -11.60
N LYS A 471 -17.52 -2.82 -10.50
CA LYS A 471 -18.40 -1.81 -9.92
C LYS A 471 -18.54 -0.81 -11.05
N THR A 472 -19.76 -0.60 -11.51
CA THR A 472 -20.15 0.61 -12.21
C THR A 472 -19.64 1.77 -11.36
N MET A 473 -18.45 2.24 -11.71
CA MET A 473 -17.71 3.26 -10.99
C MET A 473 -18.59 4.50 -11.02
N SER A 474 -19.11 4.89 -9.85
CA SER A 474 -19.34 6.31 -9.61
C SER A 474 -17.99 6.98 -9.83
N SER A 475 -17.82 7.61 -10.99
CA SER A 475 -16.55 8.19 -11.43
C SER A 475 -15.91 9.02 -10.33
N SER A 476 -14.63 8.78 -10.03
CA SER A 476 -13.81 9.62 -9.13
C SER A 476 -13.70 11.07 -9.60
N LEU A 477 -13.99 11.31 -10.88
CA LEU A 477 -14.01 12.61 -11.52
C LEU A 477 -15.44 13.18 -11.56
N ALA A 478 -15.65 14.31 -10.89
CA ALA A 478 -16.97 14.89 -10.64
C ALA A 478 -17.66 15.53 -11.87
N PHE A 479 -16.87 15.94 -12.88
CA PHE A 479 -17.36 16.56 -14.12
C PHE A 479 -18.04 15.57 -15.05
N ASN A 480 -18.89 16.01 -15.98
CA ASN A 480 -19.66 15.15 -16.90
C ASN A 480 -19.19 15.25 -18.35
N CYS A 481 -18.74 16.42 -18.79
CA CYS A 481 -18.33 16.67 -20.16
C CYS A 481 -16.95 17.37 -20.23
N ALA A 482 -16.00 16.71 -20.88
CA ALA A 482 -14.62 17.18 -21.03
C ALA A 482 -14.28 17.57 -22.47
N ILE A 483 -13.65 18.74 -22.61
CA ILE A 483 -12.89 19.10 -23.80
C ILE A 483 -11.45 18.60 -23.64
N VAL A 484 -10.91 17.88 -24.62
CA VAL A 484 -9.53 17.37 -24.60
C VAL A 484 -8.74 17.90 -25.80
N THR A 485 -7.77 18.78 -25.55
CA THR A 485 -6.92 19.30 -26.62
C THR A 485 -5.83 18.30 -27.01
N GLY A 486 -5.52 18.20 -28.30
CA GLY A 486 -4.69 17.12 -28.82
C GLY A 486 -5.37 15.74 -28.76
N GLY A 487 -6.71 15.69 -28.65
CA GLY A 487 -7.47 14.45 -28.47
C GLY A 487 -7.40 13.45 -29.64
N GLY A 488 -6.86 13.86 -30.79
CA GLY A 488 -6.67 12.99 -31.96
C GLY A 488 -5.46 12.05 -31.89
N GLY A 489 -4.64 12.08 -30.84
CA GLY A 489 -3.47 11.18 -30.76
C GLY A 489 -2.70 11.26 -29.44
N GLY A 490 -1.72 10.37 -29.28
CA GLY A 490 -0.86 10.31 -28.09
C GLY A 490 -1.65 10.28 -26.77
N LEU A 491 -1.19 11.07 -25.79
CA LEU A 491 -1.82 11.16 -24.47
C LEU A 491 -3.25 11.71 -24.52
N GLY A 492 -3.54 12.63 -25.44
CA GLY A 492 -4.88 13.25 -25.55
C GLY A 492 -5.93 12.22 -25.95
N ARG A 493 -5.59 11.31 -26.87
CA ARG A 493 -6.45 10.17 -27.22
C ARG A 493 -6.62 9.23 -26.03
N ALA A 494 -5.54 8.90 -25.32
CA ALA A 494 -5.59 8.00 -24.16
C ALA A 494 -6.47 8.55 -23.02
N PHE A 495 -6.39 9.85 -22.71
CA PHE A 495 -7.30 10.51 -21.77
C PHE A 495 -8.75 10.42 -22.25
N SER A 496 -8.99 10.66 -23.55
CA SER A 496 -10.33 10.63 -24.13
C SER A 496 -10.96 9.23 -24.05
N GLU A 497 -10.22 8.18 -24.43
CA GLU A 497 -10.66 6.78 -24.34
C GLU A 497 -10.98 6.37 -22.91
N TYR A 498 -10.14 6.75 -21.94
CA TYR A 498 -10.40 6.46 -20.54
C TYR A 498 -11.67 7.15 -20.04
N LEU A 499 -11.83 8.45 -20.31
CA LEU A 499 -13.00 9.22 -19.85
C LEU A 499 -14.30 8.70 -20.46
N ILE A 500 -14.30 8.32 -21.75
CA ILE A 500 -15.46 7.70 -22.40
C ILE A 500 -15.80 6.36 -21.74
N LYS A 501 -14.80 5.53 -21.42
CA LYS A 501 -15.00 4.28 -20.65
C LYS A 501 -15.58 4.52 -19.25
N GLN A 502 -15.33 5.68 -18.64
CA GLN A 502 -15.93 6.11 -17.38
C GLN A 502 -17.32 6.76 -17.55
N GLY A 503 -17.92 6.70 -18.76
CA GLY A 503 -19.23 7.25 -19.05
C GLY A 503 -19.27 8.78 -19.19
N LYS A 504 -18.12 9.43 -19.36
CA LYS A 504 -18.05 10.89 -19.58
C LYS A 504 -18.28 11.23 -21.05
N LYS A 505 -18.93 12.37 -21.28
CA LYS A 505 -19.04 12.96 -22.62
C LYS A 505 -17.72 13.63 -22.98
N VAL A 506 -17.05 13.19 -24.05
CA VAL A 506 -15.76 13.75 -24.45
C VAL A 506 -15.86 14.46 -25.79
N ILE A 507 -15.32 15.68 -25.85
CA ILE A 507 -15.16 16.50 -27.04
C ILE A 507 -13.66 16.59 -27.34
N ILE A 508 -13.23 16.07 -28.50
CA ILE A 508 -11.81 16.12 -28.87
C ILE A 508 -11.49 17.34 -29.74
N VAL A 509 -10.37 17.99 -29.46
CA VAL A 509 -9.96 19.22 -30.15
C VAL A 509 -8.55 19.07 -30.70
N GLY A 510 -8.30 19.53 -31.92
CA GLY A 510 -6.98 19.44 -32.55
C GLY A 510 -6.90 20.15 -33.90
N ARG A 511 -5.73 20.10 -34.54
CA ARG A 511 -5.47 20.83 -35.80
C ARG A 511 -5.89 20.08 -37.06
N THR A 512 -5.68 18.77 -37.08
CA THR A 512 -5.85 17.96 -38.28
C THR A 512 -7.25 17.33 -38.30
N GLU A 513 -8.14 17.87 -39.13
CA GLU A 513 -9.55 17.44 -39.16
C GLU A 513 -9.72 15.95 -39.51
N SER A 514 -8.97 15.43 -40.48
CA SER A 514 -9.03 14.01 -40.86
C SER A 514 -8.72 13.08 -39.68
N ASN A 515 -7.71 13.43 -38.88
CA ASN A 515 -7.33 12.66 -37.70
C ASN A 515 -8.39 12.75 -36.59
N LEU A 516 -8.95 13.95 -36.36
CA LEU A 516 -10.04 14.13 -35.40
C LEU A 516 -11.27 13.34 -35.80
N LYS A 517 -11.63 13.34 -37.08
CA LYS A 517 -12.79 12.61 -37.59
C LYS A 517 -12.62 11.11 -37.40
N SER A 518 -11.46 10.54 -37.77
CA SER A 518 -11.16 9.11 -37.55
C SER A 518 -11.20 8.77 -36.07
N THR A 519 -10.45 9.52 -35.25
CA THR A 519 -10.35 9.27 -33.81
C THR A 519 -11.72 9.39 -33.13
N SER A 520 -12.50 10.42 -33.45
CA SER A 520 -13.85 10.63 -32.88
C SER A 520 -14.76 9.44 -33.14
N GLN A 521 -14.68 8.83 -34.33
CA GLN A 521 -15.46 7.65 -34.68
C GLN A 521 -14.94 6.40 -33.95
N GLU A 522 -13.61 6.22 -33.89
CA GLU A 522 -12.98 5.05 -33.25
C GLU A 522 -13.24 4.98 -31.75
N ILE A 523 -13.14 6.11 -31.04
CA ILE A 523 -13.24 6.14 -29.58
C ILE A 523 -14.65 6.46 -29.08
N GLY A 524 -15.56 6.87 -29.97
CA GLY A 524 -16.92 7.28 -29.61
C GLY A 524 -16.99 8.66 -28.97
N ALA A 525 -16.14 9.61 -29.38
CA ALA A 525 -16.22 10.99 -28.88
C ALA A 525 -17.53 11.66 -29.33
N ALA A 526 -18.11 12.47 -28.47
CA ALA A 526 -19.42 13.09 -28.69
C ALA A 526 -19.38 14.17 -29.79
N ALA A 527 -18.24 14.87 -29.92
CA ALA A 527 -17.97 15.83 -30.97
C ALA A 527 -16.47 16.01 -31.17
N TYR A 528 -16.09 16.62 -32.29
CA TYR A 528 -14.74 17.09 -32.51
C TYR A 528 -14.74 18.54 -33.05
N TYR A 529 -13.69 19.29 -32.73
CA TYR A 529 -13.49 20.65 -33.25
C TYR A 529 -12.06 20.86 -33.75
N VAL A 530 -11.96 21.54 -34.90
CA VAL A 530 -10.69 22.00 -35.43
C VAL A 530 -10.29 23.29 -34.73
N LEU A 531 -9.16 23.26 -34.03
CA LEU A 531 -8.56 24.42 -33.39
C LEU A 531 -7.04 24.26 -33.36
N ASP A 532 -6.33 25.28 -33.83
CA ASP A 532 -4.92 25.47 -33.52
C ASP A 532 -4.81 26.26 -32.22
N THR A 533 -4.34 25.58 -31.17
CA THR A 533 -4.16 26.20 -29.84
C THR A 533 -3.07 27.27 -29.85
N GLY A 534 -2.15 27.27 -30.81
CA GLY A 534 -1.19 28.35 -31.01
C GLY A 534 -1.80 29.60 -31.64
N ASN A 535 -2.94 29.49 -32.34
CA ASN A 535 -3.62 30.64 -32.94
C ASN A 535 -4.66 31.23 -31.96
N ILE A 536 -4.17 31.99 -30.99
CA ILE A 536 -4.99 32.53 -29.90
C ILE A 536 -6.17 33.42 -30.35
N GLN A 537 -6.11 33.99 -31.56
CA GLN A 537 -7.19 34.84 -32.11
C GLN A 537 -8.45 34.03 -32.42
N THR A 538 -8.30 32.71 -32.63
CA THR A 538 -9.41 31.81 -32.96
C THR A 538 -10.09 31.20 -31.72
N ILE A 539 -9.42 31.24 -30.56
CA ILE A 539 -9.89 30.64 -29.31
C ILE A 539 -11.24 31.24 -28.84
N PRO A 540 -11.47 32.56 -28.84
CA PRO A 540 -12.77 33.13 -28.42
C PRO A 540 -13.96 32.60 -29.23
N SER A 541 -13.83 32.54 -30.55
CA SER A 541 -14.88 32.00 -31.43
C SER A 541 -15.11 30.52 -31.20
N PHE A 542 -14.06 29.75 -30.95
CA PHE A 542 -14.18 28.34 -30.57
C PHE A 542 -14.93 28.18 -29.25
N ILE A 543 -14.58 28.95 -28.21
CA ILE A 543 -15.22 28.89 -26.89
C ILE A 543 -16.71 29.23 -26.99
N GLN A 544 -17.06 30.28 -27.74
CA GLN A 544 -18.45 30.64 -27.99
C GLN A 544 -19.21 29.48 -28.65
N LYS A 545 -18.63 28.89 -29.69
CA LYS A 545 -19.25 27.77 -30.42
C LYS A 545 -19.43 26.53 -29.53
N VAL A 546 -18.37 26.07 -28.86
CA VAL A 546 -18.41 24.83 -28.07
C VAL A 546 -19.32 24.95 -26.86
N THR A 547 -19.37 26.11 -26.19
CA THR A 547 -20.26 26.30 -25.04
C THR A 547 -21.72 26.51 -25.45
N GLN A 548 -21.98 26.97 -26.67
CA GLN A 548 -23.33 27.03 -27.25
C GLN A 548 -23.84 25.65 -27.66
N GLU A 549 -23.00 24.84 -28.33
CA GLU A 549 -23.36 23.50 -28.81
C GLU A 549 -23.32 22.45 -27.68
N HIS A 550 -22.48 22.65 -26.68
CA HIS A 550 -22.31 21.78 -25.51
C HIS A 550 -22.33 22.60 -24.21
N PRO A 551 -23.51 23.08 -23.79
CA PRO A 551 -23.66 23.85 -22.56
C PRO A 551 -23.42 23.02 -21.30
N ASP A 552 -23.20 21.71 -21.42
CA ASP A 552 -22.87 20.78 -20.35
C ASP A 552 -21.36 20.63 -20.11
N VAL A 553 -20.51 21.30 -20.89
CA VAL A 553 -19.04 21.28 -20.70
C VAL A 553 -18.66 21.83 -19.33
N ASP A 554 -18.04 20.99 -18.52
CA ASP A 554 -17.60 21.29 -17.16
C ASP A 554 -16.15 20.84 -16.91
N CYS A 555 -15.44 20.36 -17.94
CA CYS A 555 -14.01 20.07 -17.86
C CYS A 555 -13.22 20.47 -19.12
N ILE A 556 -11.99 20.93 -18.92
CA ILE A 556 -10.99 21.13 -19.97
C ILE A 556 -9.69 20.40 -19.58
N ILE A 557 -9.16 19.61 -20.50
CA ILE A 557 -7.83 18.99 -20.42
C ILE A 557 -6.93 19.65 -21.47
N ASN A 558 -6.06 20.55 -21.01
CA ASN A 558 -5.06 21.24 -21.82
C ASN A 558 -3.84 20.33 -22.02
N ASN A 559 -3.97 19.44 -23.01
CA ASN A 559 -2.95 18.44 -23.34
C ASN A 559 -2.15 18.77 -24.62
N ALA A 560 -2.72 19.52 -25.56
CA ALA A 560 -2.00 19.90 -26.79
C ALA A 560 -0.65 20.54 -26.44
N GLY A 561 0.42 20.03 -27.04
CA GLY A 561 1.76 20.54 -26.83
C GLY A 561 2.73 20.04 -27.90
N VAL A 562 3.83 20.78 -28.07
CA VAL A 562 4.94 20.44 -28.97
C VAL A 562 6.26 20.57 -28.22
N GLN A 563 7.26 19.78 -28.63
CA GLN A 563 8.62 19.82 -28.10
C GLN A 563 9.60 19.81 -29.26
N ARG A 564 10.44 20.83 -29.34
CA ARG A 564 11.41 20.97 -30.43
C ARG A 564 12.85 21.00 -29.93
N PRO A 565 13.80 20.33 -30.62
CA PRO A 565 15.21 20.33 -30.27
C PRO A 565 15.89 21.65 -30.69
N LEU A 566 15.56 22.74 -29.99
CA LEU A 566 16.03 24.09 -30.30
C LEU A 566 17.43 24.35 -29.71
N GLU A 567 18.48 23.96 -30.42
CA GLU A 567 19.87 24.18 -30.00
C GLU A 567 20.36 25.60 -30.33
N VAL A 568 20.39 26.49 -29.32
CA VAL A 568 20.74 27.91 -29.43
C VAL A 568 22.07 28.18 -30.16
N SER A 569 23.07 27.32 -29.96
CA SER A 569 24.40 27.50 -30.56
C SER A 569 24.52 26.97 -31.99
N LYS A 570 23.54 26.22 -32.49
CA LYS A 570 23.61 25.53 -33.79
C LYS A 570 22.57 26.01 -34.80
N MET A 571 21.47 26.60 -34.34
CA MET A 571 20.38 27.05 -35.21
C MET A 571 20.56 28.50 -35.65
N ASP A 572 20.07 28.82 -36.85
CA ASP A 572 19.90 30.20 -37.27
C ASP A 572 18.92 30.93 -36.32
N ALA A 573 19.22 32.18 -35.99
CA ALA A 573 18.47 32.93 -34.99
C ALA A 573 17.02 33.17 -35.41
N LYS A 574 16.75 33.40 -36.70
CA LYS A 574 15.39 33.63 -37.19
C LYS A 574 14.58 32.33 -37.13
N GLU A 575 15.17 31.22 -37.58
CA GLU A 575 14.53 29.90 -37.50
C GLU A 575 14.25 29.49 -36.04
N PHE A 576 15.21 29.71 -35.14
CA PHE A 576 15.05 29.44 -33.72
C PHE A 576 13.86 30.22 -33.14
N LEU A 577 13.80 31.54 -33.39
CA LEU A 577 12.74 32.41 -32.85
C LEU A 577 11.37 32.02 -33.40
N GLU A 578 11.24 31.77 -34.70
CA GLU A 578 9.96 31.35 -35.31
C GLU A 578 9.43 30.04 -34.69
N LYS A 579 10.31 29.04 -34.47
CA LYS A 579 9.92 27.77 -33.84
C LYS A 579 9.68 27.90 -32.33
N ALA A 580 10.45 28.73 -31.64
CA ALA A 580 10.30 29.01 -30.23
C ALA A 580 8.97 29.72 -29.93
N ASP A 581 8.64 30.76 -30.71
CA ASP A 581 7.39 31.50 -30.57
C ASP A 581 6.18 30.60 -30.79
N GLN A 582 6.21 29.73 -31.81
CA GLN A 582 5.15 28.74 -32.02
C GLN A 582 5.03 27.75 -30.84
N GLU A 583 6.16 27.29 -30.28
CA GLU A 583 6.13 26.38 -29.13
C GLU A 583 5.57 27.06 -27.87
N ILE A 584 5.89 28.34 -27.65
CA ILE A 584 5.32 29.17 -26.58
C ILE A 584 3.82 29.38 -26.81
N ASP A 585 3.41 29.74 -28.02
CA ASP A 585 2.01 29.97 -28.36
C ASP A 585 1.17 28.71 -28.09
N ILE A 586 1.65 27.53 -28.51
CA ILE A 586 0.96 26.25 -28.30
C ILE A 586 0.97 25.81 -26.83
N ASN A 587 2.14 25.78 -26.17
CA ASN A 587 2.29 25.19 -24.85
C ASN A 587 1.85 26.11 -23.70
N VAL A 588 1.91 27.43 -23.89
CA VAL A 588 1.65 28.43 -22.85
C VAL A 588 0.38 29.22 -23.15
N ARG A 589 0.35 29.94 -24.28
CA ARG A 589 -0.74 30.88 -24.54
C ARG A 589 -2.04 30.16 -24.84
N GLY A 590 -2.02 29.07 -25.60
CA GLY A 590 -3.19 28.25 -25.88
C GLY A 590 -3.94 27.83 -24.62
N PRO A 591 -3.33 27.08 -23.69
CA PRO A 591 -3.94 26.71 -22.41
C PRO A 591 -4.43 27.92 -21.60
N MET A 592 -3.62 28.99 -21.51
CA MET A 592 -3.99 30.19 -20.77
C MET A 592 -5.27 30.84 -21.33
N HIS A 593 -5.35 31.02 -22.64
CA HIS A 593 -6.51 31.61 -23.30
C HIS A 593 -7.75 30.70 -23.23
N LEU A 594 -7.58 29.38 -23.35
CA LEU A 594 -8.67 28.42 -23.18
C LEU A 594 -9.25 28.46 -21.76
N ILE A 595 -8.39 28.46 -20.75
CA ILE A 595 -8.81 28.53 -19.34
C ILE A 595 -9.55 29.83 -19.07
N LEU A 596 -8.97 30.98 -19.44
CA LEU A 596 -9.56 32.28 -19.16
C LEU A 596 -10.88 32.50 -19.91
N GLY A 597 -10.99 32.00 -21.14
CA GLY A 597 -12.24 32.12 -21.91
C GLY A 597 -13.34 31.16 -21.45
N LEU A 598 -13.00 29.97 -20.93
CA LEU A 598 -13.97 29.03 -20.35
C LEU A 598 -14.35 29.37 -18.91
N LEU A 599 -13.54 30.18 -18.20
CA LEU A 599 -13.78 30.50 -16.79
C LEU A 599 -15.18 31.09 -16.53
N PRO A 600 -15.72 32.04 -17.32
CA PRO A 600 -17.10 32.50 -17.15
C PRO A 600 -18.12 31.36 -17.24
N HIS A 601 -17.93 30.42 -18.17
CA HIS A 601 -18.81 29.26 -18.32
C HIS A 601 -18.73 28.29 -17.13
N PHE A 602 -17.54 28.10 -16.55
CA PHE A 602 -17.32 27.23 -15.40
C PHE A 602 -17.84 27.79 -14.08
N LYS A 603 -17.90 29.12 -13.94
CA LYS A 603 -18.53 29.76 -12.78
C LYS A 603 -20.00 29.36 -12.62
N ASP A 604 -20.70 29.15 -13.72
CA ASP A 604 -22.12 28.76 -13.74
C ASP A 604 -22.35 27.26 -13.55
N LYS A 605 -21.29 26.44 -13.43
CA LYS A 605 -21.39 24.99 -13.17
C LYS A 605 -21.46 24.69 -11.69
N LYS A 606 -22.10 23.57 -11.34
CA LYS A 606 -22.11 23.06 -9.97
C LYS A 606 -20.69 22.67 -9.52
N GLU A 607 -19.96 22.00 -10.39
CA GLU A 607 -18.58 21.59 -10.24
C GLU A 607 -17.91 21.71 -11.61
N ALA A 608 -16.65 22.11 -11.66
CA ALA A 608 -15.89 22.18 -12.91
C ALA A 608 -14.44 21.74 -12.67
N THR A 609 -13.72 21.35 -13.72
CA THR A 609 -12.34 20.87 -13.60
C THR A 609 -11.45 21.39 -14.74
N VAL A 610 -10.35 22.03 -14.38
CA VAL A 610 -9.26 22.40 -15.30
C VAL A 610 -8.11 21.43 -15.09
N MET A 611 -7.65 20.77 -16.15
CA MET A 611 -6.46 19.93 -16.10
C MET A 611 -5.39 20.45 -17.05
N ASN A 612 -4.17 20.61 -16.57
CA ASN A 612 -3.03 21.05 -17.37
C ASN A 612 -1.96 19.98 -17.44
N ILE A 613 -1.47 19.71 -18.65
CA ILE A 613 -0.37 18.76 -18.86
C ILE A 613 0.95 19.53 -18.89
N SER A 614 1.69 19.48 -17.78
CA SER A 614 3.05 20.03 -17.68
C SER A 614 4.07 19.00 -18.19
N SER A 615 5.19 18.81 -17.48
CA SER A 615 6.18 17.76 -17.73
C SER A 615 7.15 17.72 -16.55
N THR A 616 7.78 16.56 -16.32
CA THR A 616 8.97 16.43 -15.47
C THR A 616 10.05 17.45 -15.84
N LEU A 617 10.16 17.80 -17.12
CA LEU A 617 11.09 18.79 -17.64
C LEU A 617 10.80 20.23 -17.18
N GLY A 618 9.59 20.51 -16.69
CA GLY A 618 9.26 21.78 -16.04
C GLY A 618 9.83 21.92 -14.62
N PHE A 619 10.25 20.81 -14.01
CA PHE A 619 10.85 20.76 -12.67
C PHE A 619 12.37 20.54 -12.71
N LEU A 620 12.83 19.75 -13.69
CA LEU A 620 14.23 19.42 -13.90
C LEU A 620 14.57 19.57 -15.39
N PRO A 621 15.33 20.60 -15.81
CA PRO A 621 15.64 20.84 -17.21
C PRO A 621 16.74 19.88 -17.72
N SER A 622 16.52 18.57 -17.61
CA SER A 622 17.51 17.54 -17.98
C SER A 622 17.64 17.34 -19.49
N SER A 623 16.68 17.81 -20.29
CA SER A 623 16.76 17.75 -21.75
C SER A 623 17.34 19.05 -22.30
N ILE A 624 18.67 19.11 -22.39
CA ILE A 624 19.43 20.31 -22.77
C ILE A 624 19.05 20.81 -24.17
N ILE A 625 18.77 19.89 -25.10
CA ILE A 625 18.45 20.24 -26.50
C ILE A 625 17.07 20.91 -26.65
N ASN A 626 16.21 20.91 -25.62
CA ASN A 626 14.85 21.46 -25.69
C ASN A 626 14.65 22.63 -24.70
N PRO A 627 15.43 23.72 -24.79
CA PRO A 627 15.43 24.78 -23.78
C PRO A 627 14.08 25.49 -23.64
N VAL A 628 13.38 25.77 -24.75
CA VAL A 628 12.07 26.43 -24.67
C VAL A 628 10.98 25.48 -24.18
N TYR A 629 11.08 24.18 -24.45
CA TYR A 629 10.15 23.20 -23.88
C TYR A 629 10.24 23.15 -22.35
N ASN A 630 11.47 23.05 -21.82
CA ASN A 630 11.69 23.09 -20.37
C ASN A 630 11.07 24.37 -19.76
N GLY A 631 11.30 25.52 -20.41
CA GLY A 631 10.74 26.81 -19.98
C GLY A 631 9.21 26.87 -20.04
N THR A 632 8.59 26.41 -21.13
CA THR A 632 7.13 26.41 -21.28
C THR A 632 6.47 25.48 -20.26
N LYS A 633 7.04 24.30 -19.99
CA LYS A 633 6.49 23.39 -18.97
C LYS A 633 6.71 23.88 -17.54
N ALA A 634 7.82 24.56 -17.26
CA ALA A 634 8.02 25.25 -15.98
C ALA A 634 6.99 26.37 -15.79
N TRP A 635 6.70 27.14 -16.84
CA TRP A 635 5.64 28.15 -16.83
C TRP A 635 4.27 27.52 -16.51
N VAL A 636 3.91 26.43 -17.20
CA VAL A 636 2.64 25.72 -16.97
C VAL A 636 2.53 25.23 -15.53
N HIS A 637 3.59 24.68 -14.95
CA HIS A 637 3.59 24.25 -13.56
C HIS A 637 3.32 25.41 -12.59
N MET A 638 4.06 26.51 -12.74
CA MET A 638 3.92 27.69 -11.87
C MET A 638 2.55 28.36 -12.03
N PHE A 639 2.08 28.49 -13.27
CA PHE A 639 0.77 29.03 -13.58
C PHE A 639 -0.35 28.16 -12.98
N THR A 640 -0.28 26.84 -13.15
CA THR A 640 -1.29 25.90 -12.62
C THR A 640 -1.34 25.91 -11.10
N THR A 641 -0.18 25.99 -10.45
CA THR A 641 -0.07 26.09 -9.00
C THR A 641 -0.78 27.35 -8.48
N ASN A 642 -0.50 28.51 -9.07
CA ASN A 642 -1.14 29.77 -8.67
C ASN A 642 -2.60 29.87 -9.06
N LEU A 643 -2.98 29.36 -10.23
CA LEU A 643 -4.36 29.29 -10.69
C LEU A 643 -5.22 28.53 -9.69
N ARG A 644 -4.75 27.38 -9.21
CA ARG A 644 -5.44 26.58 -8.19
C ARG A 644 -5.74 27.39 -6.93
N THR A 645 -4.71 28.05 -6.39
CA THR A 645 -4.83 28.88 -5.18
C THR A 645 -5.81 30.05 -5.40
N GLN A 646 -5.73 30.74 -6.54
CA GLN A 646 -6.62 31.87 -6.84
C GLN A 646 -8.08 31.44 -6.99
N LEU A 647 -8.34 30.35 -7.71
CA LEU A 647 -9.70 29.86 -7.90
C LEU A 647 -10.32 29.35 -6.59
N GLN A 648 -9.52 28.75 -5.71
CA GLN A 648 -9.95 28.31 -4.38
C GLN A 648 -10.29 29.48 -3.43
N ALA A 649 -9.60 30.61 -3.57
CA ALA A 649 -9.79 31.79 -2.72
C ALA A 649 -11.12 32.52 -3.00
N SER A 650 -11.62 32.50 -4.24
CA SER A 650 -12.85 33.22 -4.60
C SER A 650 -14.10 32.37 -4.43
N GLY A 651 -15.13 32.95 -3.79
CA GLY A 651 -16.38 32.26 -3.51
C GLY A 651 -17.16 31.78 -4.74
N ASP A 652 -16.98 32.46 -5.88
CA ASP A 652 -17.63 32.17 -7.17
C ASP A 652 -16.85 31.17 -8.05
N THR A 653 -15.64 30.75 -7.63
CA THR A 653 -14.80 29.80 -8.37
C THR A 653 -14.26 28.64 -7.52
N LYS A 654 -14.52 28.62 -6.20
CA LYS A 654 -13.99 27.59 -5.28
C LYS A 654 -14.39 26.16 -5.62
N HIS A 655 -15.47 25.97 -6.39
CA HIS A 655 -15.94 24.67 -6.90
C HIS A 655 -15.20 24.21 -8.17
N ILE A 656 -14.30 25.03 -8.71
CA ILE A 656 -13.48 24.70 -9.88
C ILE A 656 -12.20 24.02 -9.41
N LYS A 657 -12.08 22.72 -9.66
CA LYS A 657 -10.88 21.94 -9.33
C LYS A 657 -9.79 22.17 -10.38
N VAL A 658 -8.54 22.34 -9.96
CA VAL A 658 -7.38 22.49 -10.85
C VAL A 658 -6.40 21.35 -10.62
N ILE A 659 -6.17 20.53 -11.64
CA ILE A 659 -5.29 19.37 -11.60
C ILE A 659 -4.11 19.58 -12.56
N GLU A 660 -2.92 19.24 -12.10
CA GLU A 660 -1.73 19.19 -12.94
C GLU A 660 -1.31 17.74 -13.16
N ILE A 661 -1.00 17.37 -14.39
CA ILE A 661 -0.37 16.08 -14.72
C ILE A 661 1.00 16.39 -15.32
N ALA A 662 2.05 15.80 -14.76
CA ALA A 662 3.44 16.00 -15.15
C ALA A 662 4.04 14.69 -15.69
N PRO A 663 3.97 14.43 -17.00
CA PRO A 663 4.52 13.21 -17.59
C PRO A 663 6.06 13.18 -17.54
N PRO A 664 6.69 11.99 -17.41
CA PRO A 664 8.07 11.74 -17.83
C PRO A 664 8.11 11.56 -19.36
N SER A 665 9.18 10.95 -19.89
CA SER A 665 9.15 10.49 -21.29
C SER A 665 8.10 9.39 -21.44
N VAL A 666 7.19 9.54 -22.42
CA VAL A 666 6.15 8.56 -22.75
C VAL A 666 6.20 8.30 -24.26
N GLY A 667 6.13 7.03 -24.66
CA GLY A 667 6.16 6.59 -26.05
C GLY A 667 4.97 7.13 -26.86
N THR A 668 5.15 8.31 -27.45
CA THR A 668 4.13 9.07 -28.19
C THR A 668 4.79 9.84 -29.33
N ASP A 669 4.01 10.37 -30.27
CA ASP A 669 4.54 11.19 -31.39
C ASP A 669 4.95 12.62 -30.98
N LEU A 670 5.41 12.80 -29.74
CA LEU A 670 5.89 14.08 -29.23
C LEU A 670 7.20 14.50 -29.92
N HIS A 671 8.05 13.54 -30.28
CA HIS A 671 9.39 13.78 -30.84
C HIS A 671 9.44 13.85 -32.37
N ARG A 672 8.29 14.03 -33.02
CA ARG A 672 8.15 14.05 -34.50
C ARG A 672 9.08 15.00 -35.27
N GLU A 673 9.67 15.99 -34.61
CA GLU A 673 10.59 16.99 -35.20
C GLU A 673 12.07 16.75 -34.80
N ARG A 674 12.42 15.58 -34.24
CA ARG A 674 13.81 15.16 -33.95
C ARG A 674 14.43 14.38 -35.11
N GLU A 675 15.75 14.17 -35.05
CA GLU A 675 16.47 13.32 -35.99
C GLU A 675 15.94 11.89 -36.01
N ASP A 676 15.65 11.33 -34.84
CA ASP A 676 14.89 10.08 -34.67
C ASP A 676 13.54 10.40 -34.00
N PRO A 677 12.42 10.40 -34.77
CA PRO A 677 11.07 10.65 -34.27
C PRO A 677 10.55 9.67 -33.22
N ASP A 678 11.17 8.48 -33.13
CA ASP A 678 10.76 7.38 -32.27
C ASP A 678 11.75 7.13 -31.12
N ASP A 679 12.72 8.04 -30.89
CA ASP A 679 13.72 7.94 -29.80
C ASP A 679 13.11 7.97 -28.38
N ASN A 680 11.82 8.31 -28.25
CA ASN A 680 11.03 8.17 -27.02
C ASN A 680 10.12 6.95 -26.98
N LYS A 681 10.11 6.08 -27.99
CA LYS A 681 9.27 4.87 -28.06
C LYS A 681 10.01 3.59 -27.63
N GLY A 682 11.05 3.73 -26.81
CA GLY A 682 11.83 2.64 -26.22
C GLY A 682 12.70 3.08 -25.04
N GLY A 683 13.51 2.16 -24.52
CA GLY A 683 14.45 2.43 -23.43
C GLY A 683 13.75 2.71 -22.09
N SER A 684 13.99 3.90 -21.51
CA SER A 684 13.46 4.31 -20.20
C SER A 684 12.13 5.07 -20.25
N ALA A 685 11.55 5.23 -21.44
CA ALA A 685 10.24 5.87 -21.61
C ALA A 685 9.10 4.94 -21.14
N LEU A 686 8.07 5.52 -20.53
CA LEU A 686 6.87 4.78 -20.17
C LEU A 686 6.04 4.45 -21.41
N SER A 687 5.37 3.30 -21.40
CA SER A 687 4.24 3.09 -22.29
C SER A 687 3.06 4.02 -21.93
N VAL A 688 2.16 4.26 -22.89
CA VAL A 688 0.94 5.04 -22.65
C VAL A 688 0.08 4.40 -21.56
N ASP A 689 0.01 3.07 -21.52
CA ASP A 689 -0.76 2.33 -20.52
C ASP A 689 -0.16 2.46 -19.11
N GLU A 690 1.17 2.35 -18.96
CA GLU A 690 1.85 2.58 -17.67
C GLU A 690 1.65 4.01 -17.19
N PHE A 691 1.76 4.99 -18.09
CA PHE A 691 1.48 6.38 -17.80
C PHE A 691 0.03 6.59 -17.33
N MET A 692 -0.94 6.02 -18.06
CA MET A 692 -2.35 6.12 -17.71
C MET A 692 -2.67 5.44 -16.38
N GLY A 693 -2.01 4.33 -16.05
CA GLY A 693 -2.15 3.69 -14.73
C GLY A 693 -1.80 4.64 -13.58
N ASP A 694 -0.68 5.35 -13.69
CA ASP A 694 -0.27 6.35 -12.70
C ASP A 694 -1.21 7.57 -12.66
N VAL A 695 -1.74 7.99 -13.81
CA VAL A 695 -2.70 9.11 -13.88
C VAL A 695 -4.02 8.76 -13.22
N VAL A 696 -4.54 7.56 -13.49
CA VAL A 696 -5.78 7.05 -12.89
C VAL A 696 -5.65 6.92 -11.38
N GLU A 697 -4.52 6.40 -10.89
CA GLU A 697 -4.20 6.39 -9.45
C GLU A 697 -4.24 7.81 -8.85
N GLY A 698 -3.67 8.79 -9.57
CA GLY A 698 -3.71 10.20 -9.18
C GLY A 698 -5.14 10.77 -9.12
N TRP A 699 -5.99 10.45 -10.09
CA TRP A 699 -7.39 10.87 -10.11
C TRP A 699 -8.21 10.24 -8.99
N GLU A 700 -8.06 8.92 -8.78
CA GLU A 700 -8.76 8.17 -7.73
C GLU A 700 -8.36 8.62 -6.32
N SER A 701 -7.09 8.97 -6.12
CA SER A 701 -6.62 9.54 -4.85
C SER A 701 -6.99 11.01 -4.63
N GLY A 702 -7.58 11.66 -5.64
CA GLY A 702 -7.98 13.06 -5.60
C GLY A 702 -6.82 14.05 -5.67
N ALA A 703 -5.63 13.63 -6.11
CA ALA A 703 -4.42 14.44 -6.15
C ALA A 703 -4.54 15.66 -7.06
N ASP A 704 -3.95 16.78 -6.62
CA ASP A 704 -3.92 18.05 -7.37
C ASP A 704 -2.71 18.16 -8.32
N LEU A 705 -1.66 17.39 -8.06
CA LEU A 705 -0.46 17.26 -8.89
C LEU A 705 -0.10 15.77 -9.03
N ILE A 706 -0.14 15.28 -10.26
CA ILE A 706 -0.01 13.86 -10.61
C ILE A 706 1.27 13.68 -11.42
N GLY A 707 2.23 12.91 -10.90
CA GLY A 707 3.41 12.47 -11.65
C GLY A 707 3.31 11.01 -12.05
N ALA A 708 3.95 10.63 -13.16
CA ALA A 708 4.09 9.24 -13.58
C ALA A 708 5.56 8.80 -13.58
N GLY A 709 5.82 7.53 -13.27
CA GLY A 709 7.15 6.92 -13.21
C GLY A 709 8.17 7.77 -12.45
N MET A 710 9.29 8.08 -13.09
CA MET A 710 10.37 8.90 -12.51
C MET A 710 9.94 10.33 -12.16
N SER A 711 8.87 10.85 -12.76
CA SER A 711 8.35 12.19 -12.46
C SER A 711 7.94 12.33 -11.00
N LYS A 712 7.36 11.26 -10.41
CA LYS A 712 6.96 11.23 -8.98
C LYS A 712 8.11 11.63 -8.05
N GLN A 713 9.34 11.20 -8.36
CA GLN A 713 10.52 11.53 -7.55
C GLN A 713 10.97 13.00 -7.72
N VAL A 714 10.92 13.52 -8.95
CA VAL A 714 11.31 14.90 -9.25
C VAL A 714 10.33 15.87 -8.60
N ILE A 715 9.03 15.62 -8.75
CA ILE A 715 7.96 16.39 -8.09
C ILE A 715 8.13 16.35 -6.58
N SER A 716 8.38 15.18 -6.00
CA SER A 716 8.59 15.05 -4.55
C SER A 716 9.76 15.91 -4.06
N LYS A 717 10.89 15.92 -4.78
CA LYS A 717 12.03 16.81 -4.47
C LYS A 717 11.65 18.28 -4.54
N TRP A 718 10.91 18.68 -5.58
CA TRP A 718 10.45 20.06 -5.74
C TRP A 718 9.52 20.50 -4.61
N LEU A 719 8.50 19.69 -4.29
CA LEU A 719 7.58 19.94 -3.19
C LEU A 719 8.33 20.01 -1.86
N ASN A 720 9.32 19.16 -1.63
CA ASN A 720 10.13 19.22 -0.39
C ASN A 720 10.93 20.51 -0.24
N ALA A 721 11.36 21.09 -1.35
CA ALA A 721 12.13 22.31 -1.33
C ALA A 721 11.23 23.55 -1.14
N TYR A 722 10.04 23.58 -1.73
CA TYR A 722 9.27 24.82 -1.87
C TYR A 722 7.85 24.81 -1.30
N SER A 723 7.28 23.66 -0.92
CA SER A 723 5.86 23.59 -0.51
C SER A 723 5.53 24.42 0.73
N GLU A 724 6.40 24.43 1.74
CA GLU A 724 6.18 25.24 2.96
C GLU A 724 6.23 26.74 2.68
N ASP A 725 7.17 27.19 1.85
CA ASP A 725 7.28 28.61 1.51
C ASP A 725 6.15 29.05 0.59
N TYR A 726 5.75 28.19 -0.36
CA TYR A 726 4.58 28.44 -1.18
C TYR A 726 3.30 28.48 -0.33
N LYS A 727 3.14 27.57 0.63
CA LYS A 727 1.99 27.54 1.53
C LYS A 727 1.85 28.83 2.32
N LYS A 728 2.95 29.38 2.86
CA LYS A 728 2.93 30.70 3.53
C LYS A 728 2.44 31.81 2.60
N ALA A 729 2.87 31.82 1.35
CA ALA A 729 2.43 32.81 0.36
C ALA A 729 0.94 32.62 0.00
N ALA A 730 0.50 31.37 -0.18
CA ALA A 730 -0.89 31.03 -0.48
C ALA A 730 -1.84 31.38 0.68
N ASP A 731 -1.49 31.02 1.92
CA ASP A 731 -2.26 31.35 3.12
C ASP A 731 -2.37 32.87 3.31
N GLY A 732 -1.29 33.61 3.02
CA GLY A 732 -1.29 35.07 3.04
C GLY A 732 -2.23 35.70 2.00
N TYR A 733 -2.40 35.05 0.85
CA TYR A 733 -3.32 35.49 -0.20
C TYR A 733 -4.79 35.12 0.09
N ILE A 734 -5.04 33.94 0.66
CA ILE A 734 -6.41 33.48 0.99
C ILE A 734 -6.96 34.23 2.22
N GLY A 735 -6.09 34.62 3.16
CA GLY A 735 -6.48 35.35 4.37
C GLY A 735 -6.59 36.88 4.21
N SER A 736 -6.15 37.43 3.07
CA SER A 736 -6.29 38.86 2.69
C SER A 736 -7.55 39.09 1.86
#